data_AF-A0A6P8BUF8-F1
#
_entry.id   AF-A0A6P8BUF8-F1
#
_cell.length_a   1.000
_cell.length_b   1.000
_cell.length_c   1.000
_cell.angle_alpha   90.00
_cell.angle_beta   90.00
_cell.angle_gamma   90.00
#
_symmetry.space_group_name_H-M   'P 1'
#
loop_
_entity.id
_entity.type
_entity.pdbx_description
1 polymer ?
#
loop_
_entity_poly.entity_id
_entity_poly.type
_entity_poly.pdbx_seq_one_letter_code
_entity_poly.pdbx_strand_id
1 'polypeptide(L)'
;MAGPKAKNKKKQQQKHGVDFKKIKRKVGRKLPPPKNATNIQIKSKAIILPEQSVATEKAGSATSKKGLVLDDLLKQTSHYNSKVRRDALTGIKELILKHPGELKAHKFALIEKLSQRIGDEDRLVKETLYELLKLVIFPGCKEDIQGSLILRMMTYIFRAMTHFSVEARLMAFKFLDLVVQNNSSTFLLYAEKILQNYEDISCSDLFNMQDKSKVKNALLGLVRCLSILLCKSLEGGSHDKETVGEVLLHAYWLNSPKNSTDFTLVTRKLKDLVLVLITRLLELLPSLRSMNSMGLQLLDTELYILQSINLALKFFIMKFQKEHKSCHLQSERDDIRSQLDMVIWDQTVSPALMKLLADFPLHSTDQLSAKTSDGKRVHAAIREKQLLSFFPYIPKLLSQHVSDDWKYSLLQAFTQAFMDCNSESKLKFACISILEKMLIHGTETFLDPIDPAILDHQITWIRELPELLVALGDKHPSSSKVVLRLINHLGGSATMHPSFLLEYEGLKSPFQAFFSMSDGEGNICYGPFVRLPRDCQELSLACISQFSCADFPLLKAITKCCLCNDLDPNLLFRIIEVFGRAENIQIADRLGFFVTLLSHLKVIPENEPIEETQLKISSPRTLHKVTKIVCRCLSVMGDIPLLLQLLEEIIVGQLQLKPDIENARALLQVICTLDSEPTRLSVESLAGLSDSLPSYLLDIVHRIPIGANETAESTVLLEKARFYYLKPCYFLFIRSRRLLTLVLNVMRSLVDDSGRICAIAELFLSMHKNADMRQTLSQFQQEIGSILLKIFHLQASQENKMTLVERHKIQRALDQLSNLSS
;
A
#
# COMPACT_ATOMS: atom_id res chain seq x y z
N MET A 1 -1.94 15.94 -88.05
CA MET A 1 -2.67 15.54 -89.28
C MET A 1 -4.13 15.97 -89.18
N ALA A 2 -4.83 16.10 -90.31
CA ALA A 2 -6.29 16.23 -90.47
C ALA A 2 -7.08 17.16 -89.51
N GLY A 3 -7.54 18.30 -90.05
CA GLY A 3 -8.82 18.93 -89.64
C GLY A 3 -9.99 18.24 -90.38
N PRO A 4 -11.03 18.95 -90.90
CA PRO A 4 -11.28 20.40 -90.98
C PRO A 4 -12.57 20.75 -90.17
N LYS A 5 -13.40 21.81 -90.36
CA LYS A 5 -13.68 22.77 -91.45
C LYS A 5 -14.13 24.12 -90.85
N ALA A 6 -13.47 25.23 -91.21
CA ALA A 6 -13.90 26.59 -90.88
C ALA A 6 -15.05 27.08 -91.80
N LYS A 7 -15.75 28.17 -91.42
CA LYS A 7 -16.69 28.89 -92.31
C LYS A 7 -16.40 30.39 -92.38
N ASN A 8 -16.02 30.85 -93.56
CA ASN A 8 -15.72 32.24 -93.87
C ASN A 8 -16.94 33.17 -93.72
N LYS A 9 -16.72 34.40 -93.25
CA LYS A 9 -17.52 35.57 -93.67
C LYS A 9 -16.68 36.42 -94.61
N LYS A 10 -17.12 36.55 -95.87
CA LYS A 10 -16.43 37.32 -96.90
C LYS A 10 -16.38 38.81 -96.53
N LYS A 11 -15.27 39.48 -96.85
CA LYS A 11 -15.27 40.94 -97.02
C LYS A 11 -16.33 41.30 -98.07
N GLN A 12 -17.23 42.22 -97.77
CA GLN A 12 -17.99 42.96 -98.79
C GLN A 12 -17.40 44.36 -98.89
N GLN A 13 -17.13 44.80 -100.12
CA GLN A 13 -16.57 46.12 -100.40
C GLN A 13 -17.58 47.22 -100.03
N GLN A 14 -17.07 48.37 -99.59
CA GLN A 14 -17.87 49.55 -99.35
C GLN A 14 -18.48 50.04 -100.67
N LYS A 15 -19.81 50.13 -100.75
CA LYS A 15 -20.48 50.92 -101.80
C LYS A 15 -20.66 52.35 -101.30
N HIS A 16 -20.00 53.31 -101.95
CA HIS A 16 -20.28 54.73 -101.77
C HIS A 16 -21.72 55.08 -102.19
N GLY A 17 -22.24 56.20 -101.67
CA GLY A 17 -23.32 56.98 -102.29
C GLY A 17 -24.75 56.45 -102.16
N VAL A 18 -25.31 56.39 -100.94
CA VAL A 18 -26.79 56.43 -100.73
C VAL A 18 -27.10 57.14 -99.41
N ASP A 19 -27.01 58.47 -99.39
CA ASP A 19 -27.03 59.26 -98.15
C ASP A 19 -28.40 59.27 -97.45
N PHE A 20 -29.48 59.05 -98.20
CA PHE A 20 -30.86 59.03 -97.69
C PHE A 20 -31.59 57.70 -97.93
N LYS A 21 -31.15 56.63 -97.25
CA LYS A 21 -32.00 55.44 -97.08
C LYS A 21 -33.29 55.81 -96.33
N LYS A 22 -34.44 55.62 -96.97
CA LYS A 22 -35.78 55.64 -96.35
C LYS A 22 -36.03 54.30 -95.66
N ILE A 23 -36.38 54.33 -94.38
CA ILE A 23 -36.71 53.11 -93.61
C ILE A 23 -38.12 52.64 -94.02
N LYS A 24 -38.29 51.37 -94.39
CA LYS A 24 -39.61 50.80 -94.71
C LYS A 24 -40.50 50.86 -93.47
N ARG A 25 -41.72 51.41 -93.60
CA ARG A 25 -42.73 51.44 -92.53
C ARG A 25 -43.02 50.00 -92.07
N LYS A 26 -42.85 49.72 -90.78
CA LYS A 26 -43.38 48.51 -90.12
C LYS A 26 -44.60 48.93 -89.30
N VAL A 27 -45.75 48.36 -89.64
CA VAL A 27 -47.03 48.62 -88.94
C VAL A 27 -46.93 48.13 -87.49
N GLY A 28 -47.62 48.79 -86.56
CA GLY A 28 -47.65 48.40 -85.14
C GLY A 28 -46.47 48.88 -84.28
N ARG A 29 -45.60 49.77 -84.78
CA ARG A 29 -44.58 50.46 -83.95
C ARG A 29 -44.69 51.97 -84.11
N LYS A 30 -44.47 52.72 -83.00
CA LYS A 30 -44.44 54.20 -83.01
C LYS A 30 -43.43 54.69 -84.06
N LEU A 31 -43.76 55.75 -84.79
CA LEU A 31 -42.84 56.35 -85.76
C LEU A 31 -41.55 56.80 -85.07
N PRO A 32 -40.36 56.58 -85.67
CA PRO A 32 -39.15 57.24 -85.22
C PRO A 32 -39.27 58.76 -85.45
N PRO A 33 -38.65 59.60 -84.60
CA PRO A 33 -38.63 61.05 -84.80
C PRO A 33 -37.96 61.44 -86.13
N PRO A 34 -38.26 62.63 -86.68
CA PRO A 34 -37.71 63.07 -87.96
C PRO A 34 -36.19 63.27 -87.88
N LYS A 35 -35.49 63.16 -89.01
CA LYS A 35 -34.01 63.12 -89.07
C LYS A 35 -33.31 64.38 -88.54
N ASN A 36 -34.02 65.49 -88.39
CA ASN A 36 -33.55 66.77 -87.83
C ASN A 36 -33.87 66.95 -86.34
N ALA A 37 -34.43 65.94 -85.66
CA ALA A 37 -34.73 66.03 -84.23
C ALA A 37 -33.47 65.81 -83.37
N THR A 38 -32.92 66.90 -82.81
CA THR A 38 -31.83 66.85 -81.82
C THR A 38 -32.27 66.09 -80.57
N ASN A 39 -31.58 65.00 -80.23
CA ASN A 39 -31.90 64.20 -79.05
C ASN A 39 -31.31 64.84 -77.78
N ILE A 40 -32.17 65.52 -77.01
CA ILE A 40 -31.82 66.17 -75.75
C ILE A 40 -31.70 65.21 -74.54
N GLN A 41 -31.84 63.90 -74.70
CA GLN A 41 -31.64 62.92 -73.62
C GLN A 41 -30.16 62.65 -73.31
N ILE A 42 -29.48 63.64 -72.73
CA ILE A 42 -28.15 63.47 -72.13
C ILE A 42 -28.30 62.57 -70.89
N LYS A 43 -27.46 61.53 -70.77
CA LYS A 43 -27.41 60.62 -69.62
C LYS A 43 -26.00 60.56 -69.04
N SER A 44 -25.70 61.47 -68.12
CA SER A 44 -24.53 61.35 -67.24
C SER A 44 -24.74 60.23 -66.23
N LYS A 45 -23.65 59.57 -65.84
CA LYS A 45 -23.55 58.72 -64.65
C LYS A 45 -22.40 59.26 -63.81
N ALA A 46 -22.58 59.34 -62.49
CA ALA A 46 -21.48 59.65 -61.59
C ALA A 46 -20.42 58.53 -61.64
N ILE A 47 -19.14 58.91 -61.60
CA ILE A 47 -18.04 57.97 -61.39
C ILE A 47 -17.93 57.75 -59.89
N ILE A 48 -18.33 56.55 -59.43
CA ILE A 48 -18.12 56.13 -58.05
C ILE A 48 -16.68 55.62 -57.95
N LEU A 49 -15.78 56.41 -57.37
CA LEU A 49 -14.48 55.90 -56.96
C LEU A 49 -14.65 55.06 -55.68
N PRO A 50 -13.99 53.90 -55.55
CA PRO A 50 -13.94 53.18 -54.29
C PRO A 50 -13.14 53.97 -53.26
N GLU A 51 -13.70 54.17 -52.07
CA GLU A 51 -13.05 54.88 -50.98
C GLU A 51 -11.76 54.19 -50.54
N GLN A 52 -10.68 54.96 -50.42
CA GLN A 52 -9.41 54.49 -49.87
C GLN A 52 -9.36 54.82 -48.37
N SER A 53 -8.96 53.86 -47.54
CA SER A 53 -9.01 53.88 -46.06
C SER A 53 -8.11 54.91 -45.35
N VAL A 54 -7.66 55.92 -46.08
CA VAL A 54 -6.96 57.13 -45.66
C VAL A 54 -7.94 58.27 -45.39
N ALA A 55 -9.10 58.30 -46.08
CA ALA A 55 -10.06 59.40 -46.05
C ALA A 55 -11.14 59.29 -44.96
N THR A 56 -11.23 58.17 -44.24
CA THR A 56 -12.18 58.02 -43.12
C THR A 56 -11.61 58.64 -41.84
N GLU A 57 -12.35 59.56 -41.22
CA GLU A 57 -12.00 60.15 -39.93
C GLU A 57 -12.07 59.09 -38.82
N LYS A 58 -10.92 58.51 -38.45
CA LYS A 58 -10.80 57.51 -37.37
C LYS A 58 -10.83 58.13 -35.97
N ALA A 59 -11.40 59.32 -35.82
CA ALA A 59 -11.48 60.06 -34.57
C ALA A 59 -12.46 59.35 -33.61
N GLY A 60 -11.91 58.68 -32.59
CA GLY A 60 -12.68 57.95 -31.57
C GLY A 60 -12.82 56.43 -31.80
N SER A 61 -12.42 55.90 -32.95
CA SER A 61 -12.49 54.45 -33.21
C SER A 61 -11.30 53.68 -32.60
N ALA A 62 -11.57 52.50 -32.04
CA ALA A 62 -10.51 51.60 -31.57
C ALA A 62 -9.59 51.14 -32.71
N THR A 63 -8.29 51.28 -32.52
CA THR A 63 -7.27 51.02 -33.54
C THR A 63 -6.06 50.27 -32.98
N SER A 64 -5.59 49.30 -33.77
CA SER A 64 -4.32 48.59 -33.61
C SER A 64 -3.11 49.52 -33.81
N LYS A 65 -1.89 49.06 -33.46
CA LYS A 65 -0.65 49.84 -33.66
C LYS A 65 -0.38 50.24 -35.12
N LYS A 66 -0.99 49.56 -36.09
CA LYS A 66 -0.90 49.85 -37.53
C LYS A 66 -2.01 50.79 -38.04
N GLY A 67 -2.81 51.41 -37.17
CA GLY A 67 -3.90 52.32 -37.57
C GLY A 67 -5.10 51.65 -38.25
N LEU A 68 -5.22 50.32 -38.10
CA LEU A 68 -6.33 49.52 -38.62
C LEU A 68 -7.39 49.30 -37.55
N VAL A 69 -8.66 49.46 -37.95
CA VAL A 69 -9.88 49.19 -37.18
C VAL A 69 -10.19 47.68 -37.22
N LEU A 70 -10.98 47.20 -36.26
CA LEU A 70 -11.33 45.79 -36.10
C LEU A 70 -11.87 45.13 -37.40
N ASP A 71 -12.76 45.83 -38.10
CA ASP A 71 -13.36 45.37 -39.36
C ASP A 71 -12.34 45.15 -40.49
N ASP A 72 -11.33 46.01 -40.59
CA ASP A 72 -10.29 45.89 -41.62
C ASP A 72 -9.33 44.74 -41.32
N LEU A 73 -9.04 44.52 -40.03
CA LEU A 73 -8.29 43.35 -39.58
C LEU A 73 -9.09 42.06 -39.81
N LEU A 74 -10.40 42.05 -39.55
CA LEU A 74 -11.29 40.91 -39.81
C LEU A 74 -11.38 40.58 -41.31
N LYS A 75 -11.40 41.57 -42.20
CA LYS A 75 -11.27 41.36 -43.65
C LYS A 75 -9.91 40.72 -43.99
N GLN A 76 -8.83 41.25 -43.42
CA GLN A 76 -7.46 40.76 -43.65
C GLN A 76 -7.20 39.34 -43.13
N THR A 77 -7.94 38.81 -42.15
CA THR A 77 -7.81 37.38 -41.77
C THR A 77 -8.17 36.43 -42.92
N SER A 78 -8.96 36.87 -43.90
CA SER A 78 -9.35 36.05 -45.07
C SER A 78 -8.42 36.19 -46.28
N HIS A 79 -7.36 36.99 -46.18
CA HIS A 79 -6.46 37.32 -47.29
C HIS A 79 -5.63 36.12 -47.80
N TYR A 80 -5.33 36.06 -49.10
CA TYR A 80 -4.63 34.92 -49.72
C TYR A 80 -3.19 34.71 -49.20
N ASN A 81 -2.45 35.80 -48.93
CA ASN A 81 -1.11 35.76 -48.36
C ASN A 81 -1.16 35.49 -46.84
N SER A 82 -0.53 34.41 -46.37
CA SER A 82 -0.56 33.99 -44.96
C SER A 82 0.15 34.96 -44.01
N LYS A 83 1.18 35.68 -44.46
CA LYS A 83 1.81 36.76 -43.67
C LYS A 83 0.79 37.84 -43.32
N VAL A 84 -0.10 38.20 -44.25
CA VAL A 84 -1.17 39.17 -44.01
C VAL A 84 -2.21 38.62 -43.03
N ARG A 85 -2.64 37.35 -43.18
CA ARG A 85 -3.56 36.70 -42.22
C ARG A 85 -2.99 36.70 -40.80
N ARG A 86 -1.72 36.31 -40.65
CA ARG A 86 -1.01 36.25 -39.36
C ARG A 86 -0.83 37.64 -38.74
N ASP A 87 -0.35 38.61 -39.52
CA ASP A 87 -0.18 39.99 -39.05
C ASP A 87 -1.54 40.63 -38.67
N ALA A 88 -2.65 40.25 -39.31
CA ALA A 88 -3.99 40.66 -38.92
C ALA A 88 -4.45 40.01 -37.60
N LEU A 89 -4.20 38.71 -37.38
CA LEU A 89 -4.46 38.05 -36.08
C LEU A 89 -3.67 38.71 -34.94
N THR A 90 -2.40 39.06 -35.16
CA THR A 90 -1.60 39.83 -34.20
C THR A 90 -2.20 41.23 -33.98
N GLY A 91 -2.64 41.91 -35.05
CA GLY A 91 -3.32 43.21 -34.94
C GLY A 91 -4.62 43.16 -34.13
N ILE A 92 -5.41 42.09 -34.26
CA ILE A 92 -6.61 41.84 -33.43
C ILE A 92 -6.21 41.64 -31.96
N LYS A 93 -5.15 40.86 -31.71
CA LYS A 93 -4.62 40.64 -30.35
C LYS A 93 -4.24 41.97 -29.68
N GLU A 94 -3.51 42.83 -30.39
CA GLU A 94 -3.10 44.14 -29.88
C GLU A 94 -4.26 45.12 -29.71
N LEU A 95 -5.23 45.14 -30.64
CA LEU A 95 -6.39 46.02 -30.59
C LEU A 95 -7.26 45.69 -29.36
N ILE A 96 -7.60 44.42 -29.15
CA ILE A 96 -8.46 44.01 -28.02
C ILE A 96 -7.74 44.20 -26.67
N LEU A 97 -6.43 43.94 -26.58
CA LEU A 97 -5.66 44.20 -25.35
C LEU A 97 -5.61 45.70 -24.98
N LYS A 98 -5.67 46.59 -25.98
CA LYS A 98 -5.72 48.05 -25.79
C LYS A 98 -7.16 48.55 -25.53
N HIS A 99 -8.15 47.90 -26.12
CA HIS A 99 -9.56 48.32 -26.13
C HIS A 99 -10.49 47.12 -25.84
N PRO A 100 -10.57 46.63 -24.59
CA PRO A 100 -11.29 45.39 -24.26
C PRO A 100 -12.81 45.46 -24.48
N GLY A 101 -13.40 46.67 -24.56
CA GLY A 101 -14.81 46.87 -24.92
C GLY A 101 -15.18 46.36 -26.32
N GLU A 102 -14.23 46.41 -27.27
CA GLU A 102 -14.41 45.92 -28.65
C GLU A 102 -14.73 44.43 -28.70
N LEU A 103 -14.12 43.64 -27.80
CA LEU A 103 -14.43 42.22 -27.69
C LEU A 103 -15.86 41.99 -27.22
N LYS A 104 -16.34 42.76 -26.23
CA LYS A 104 -17.74 42.65 -25.75
C LYS A 104 -18.74 43.08 -26.84
N ALA A 105 -18.45 44.16 -27.57
CA ALA A 105 -19.30 44.66 -28.66
C ALA A 105 -19.38 43.69 -29.86
N HIS A 106 -18.26 43.09 -30.26
CA HIS A 106 -18.16 42.34 -31.52
C HIS A 106 -17.92 40.82 -31.35
N LYS A 107 -18.12 40.25 -30.15
CA LYS A 107 -17.79 38.84 -29.80
C LYS A 107 -18.25 37.81 -30.83
N PHE A 108 -19.48 37.91 -31.34
CA PHE A 108 -20.04 36.96 -32.31
C PHE A 108 -19.30 36.99 -33.66
N ALA A 109 -19.10 38.18 -34.23
CA ALA A 109 -18.41 38.35 -35.51
C ALA A 109 -16.92 37.97 -35.41
N LEU A 110 -16.28 38.31 -34.28
CA LEU A 110 -14.92 37.91 -33.96
C LEU A 110 -14.78 36.38 -33.90
N ILE A 111 -15.56 35.71 -33.05
CA ILE A 111 -15.45 34.26 -32.85
C ILE A 111 -15.76 33.51 -34.15
N GLU A 112 -16.75 33.94 -34.95
CA GLU A 112 -17.05 33.32 -36.24
C GLU A 112 -15.87 33.43 -37.24
N LYS A 113 -15.33 34.64 -37.44
CA LYS A 113 -14.22 34.86 -38.39
C LYS A 113 -12.92 34.22 -37.94
N LEU A 114 -12.67 34.17 -36.63
CA LEU A 114 -11.52 33.47 -36.05
C LEU A 114 -11.68 31.94 -36.17
N SER A 115 -12.89 31.40 -35.96
CA SER A 115 -13.15 29.95 -36.12
C SER A 115 -12.91 29.48 -37.55
N GLN A 116 -13.22 30.32 -38.55
CA GLN A 116 -12.94 30.05 -39.96
C GLN A 116 -11.44 29.89 -40.27
N ARG A 117 -10.51 30.18 -39.33
CA ARG A 117 -9.05 30.02 -39.45
C ARG A 117 -8.47 28.82 -38.69
N ILE A 118 -9.29 28.04 -37.98
CA ILE A 118 -8.84 26.82 -37.25
C ILE A 118 -8.20 25.80 -38.20
N GLY A 119 -8.77 25.64 -39.40
CA GLY A 119 -8.23 24.83 -40.50
C GLY A 119 -7.50 25.64 -41.57
N ASP A 120 -6.74 26.68 -41.21
CA ASP A 120 -5.87 27.36 -42.19
C ASP A 120 -4.72 26.46 -42.63
N GLU A 121 -4.21 26.58 -43.86
CA GLU A 121 -3.07 25.78 -44.31
C GLU A 121 -1.78 26.14 -43.55
N ASP A 122 -1.55 27.44 -43.34
CA ASP A 122 -0.30 27.95 -42.77
C ASP A 122 -0.20 27.65 -41.27
N ARG A 123 0.89 26.98 -40.87
CA ARG A 123 1.14 26.59 -39.48
C ARG A 123 1.25 27.79 -38.54
N LEU A 124 1.94 28.86 -38.94
CA LEU A 124 2.14 30.05 -38.11
C LEU A 124 0.84 30.86 -37.95
N VAL A 125 -0.04 30.84 -38.95
CA VAL A 125 -1.40 31.42 -38.82
C VAL A 125 -2.20 30.68 -37.75
N LYS A 126 -2.20 29.34 -37.76
CA LYS A 126 -2.89 28.53 -36.73
C LYS A 126 -2.28 28.70 -35.33
N GLU A 127 -0.95 28.72 -35.20
CA GLU A 127 -0.28 28.95 -33.91
C GLU A 127 -0.58 30.36 -33.36
N THR A 128 -0.62 31.38 -34.23
CA THR A 128 -1.00 32.76 -33.84
C THR A 128 -2.48 32.85 -33.42
N LEU A 129 -3.37 32.13 -34.12
CA LEU A 129 -4.79 32.02 -33.76
C LEU A 129 -4.97 31.35 -32.39
N TYR A 130 -4.23 30.27 -32.11
CA TYR A 130 -4.27 29.56 -30.83
C TYR A 130 -3.89 30.48 -29.66
N GLU A 131 -2.79 31.22 -29.77
CA GLU A 131 -2.36 32.17 -28.73
C GLU A 131 -3.21 33.45 -28.66
N LEU A 132 -3.96 33.81 -29.71
CA LEU A 132 -5.01 34.84 -29.65
C LEU A 132 -6.22 34.34 -28.85
N LEU A 133 -6.73 33.14 -29.18
CA LEU A 133 -7.88 32.55 -28.49
C LEU A 133 -7.58 32.33 -27.00
N LYS A 134 -6.44 31.71 -26.69
CA LYS A 134 -6.01 31.34 -25.34
C LYS A 134 -5.73 32.53 -24.42
N LEU A 135 -5.07 33.57 -24.91
CA LEU A 135 -4.61 34.68 -24.06
C LEU A 135 -5.56 35.89 -24.04
N VAL A 136 -6.49 36.00 -24.98
CA VAL A 136 -7.35 37.19 -25.11
C VAL A 136 -8.83 36.84 -25.22
N ILE A 137 -9.22 35.99 -26.17
CA ILE A 137 -10.66 35.76 -26.46
C ILE A 137 -11.35 34.97 -25.34
N PHE A 138 -10.79 33.83 -24.91
CA PHE A 138 -11.39 33.06 -23.80
C PHE A 138 -11.35 33.82 -22.46
N PRO A 139 -10.21 34.41 -22.03
CA PRO A 139 -10.16 35.18 -20.79
C PRO A 139 -11.09 36.40 -20.76
N GLY A 140 -11.28 37.08 -21.89
CA GLY A 140 -12.11 38.28 -22.00
C GLY A 140 -13.63 38.02 -22.09
N CYS A 141 -14.06 36.77 -22.27
CA CYS A 141 -15.47 36.41 -22.46
C CYS A 141 -16.05 35.53 -21.35
N LYS A 142 -15.30 35.20 -20.28
CA LYS A 142 -15.64 34.15 -19.28
C LYS A 142 -17.09 34.09 -18.78
N GLU A 143 -17.73 35.24 -18.56
CA GLU A 143 -19.08 35.37 -18.00
C GLU A 143 -20.20 35.18 -19.04
N ASP A 144 -19.84 35.12 -20.33
CA ASP A 144 -20.66 35.66 -21.42
C ASP A 144 -20.56 34.84 -22.73
N ILE A 145 -19.98 33.63 -22.64
CA ILE A 145 -19.92 32.62 -23.72
C ILE A 145 -21.19 31.75 -23.67
N GLN A 146 -22.20 32.15 -24.44
CA GLN A 146 -23.34 31.28 -24.74
C GLN A 146 -22.89 30.06 -25.57
N GLY A 147 -23.49 28.89 -25.34
CA GLY A 147 -23.17 27.65 -26.06
C GLY A 147 -23.30 27.74 -27.59
N SER A 148 -24.07 28.71 -28.10
CA SER A 148 -24.19 29.03 -29.54
C SER A 148 -22.84 29.44 -30.19
N LEU A 149 -21.98 30.14 -29.46
CA LEU A 149 -20.64 30.51 -29.92
C LEU A 149 -19.74 29.27 -30.04
N ILE A 150 -19.82 28.39 -29.03
CA ILE A 150 -18.97 27.20 -28.95
C ILE A 150 -19.40 26.16 -29.98
N LEU A 151 -20.70 25.96 -30.18
CA LEU A 151 -21.30 25.21 -31.31
C LEU A 151 -20.66 25.64 -32.65
N ARG A 152 -20.55 26.96 -32.90
CA ARG A 152 -19.93 27.48 -34.13
C ARG A 152 -18.43 27.14 -34.18
N MET A 153 -17.67 27.30 -33.10
CA MET A 153 -16.26 26.85 -33.04
C MET A 153 -16.13 25.35 -33.35
N MET A 154 -16.94 24.51 -32.71
CA MET A 154 -16.91 23.05 -32.85
C MET A 154 -17.12 22.58 -34.30
N THR A 155 -17.97 23.25 -35.09
CA THR A 155 -18.11 22.88 -36.52
C THR A 155 -16.82 23.04 -37.33
N TYR A 156 -16.00 24.06 -37.03
CA TYR A 156 -14.70 24.25 -37.69
C TYR A 156 -13.61 23.34 -37.11
N ILE A 157 -13.68 23.02 -35.82
CA ILE A 157 -12.80 22.04 -35.17
C ILE A 157 -13.01 20.65 -35.78
N PHE A 158 -14.25 20.16 -35.89
CA PHE A 158 -14.51 18.85 -36.53
C PHE A 158 -14.06 18.81 -38.00
N ARG A 159 -14.30 19.88 -38.76
CA ARG A 159 -13.80 19.99 -40.15
C ARG A 159 -12.26 19.96 -40.23
N ALA A 160 -11.57 20.45 -39.21
CA ALA A 160 -10.12 20.41 -39.13
C ALA A 160 -9.58 19.05 -38.61
N MET A 161 -10.33 18.33 -37.76
CA MET A 161 -10.02 16.95 -37.35
C MET A 161 -10.12 15.96 -38.52
N THR A 162 -11.03 16.18 -39.47
CA THR A 162 -11.14 15.40 -40.71
C THR A 162 -10.29 15.96 -41.86
N HIS A 163 -9.28 16.80 -41.59
CA HIS A 163 -8.47 17.42 -42.64
C HIS A 163 -7.41 16.47 -43.21
N PHE A 164 -7.07 16.60 -44.50
CA PHE A 164 -6.04 15.79 -45.14
C PHE A 164 -4.66 15.97 -44.47
N SER A 165 -4.29 17.22 -44.17
CA SER A 165 -3.02 17.51 -43.48
C SER A 165 -3.04 17.06 -42.01
N VAL A 166 -2.14 16.13 -41.69
CA VAL A 166 -1.86 15.60 -40.34
C VAL A 166 -1.63 16.73 -39.32
N GLU A 167 -0.91 17.78 -39.69
CA GLU A 167 -0.65 18.91 -38.78
C GLU A 167 -1.91 19.73 -38.48
N ALA A 168 -2.83 19.85 -39.44
CA ALA A 168 -4.12 20.50 -39.22
C ALA A 168 -4.99 19.65 -38.27
N ARG A 169 -5.02 18.32 -38.45
CA ARG A 169 -5.73 17.40 -37.54
C ARG A 169 -5.21 17.51 -36.11
N LEU A 170 -3.90 17.36 -35.91
CA LEU A 170 -3.26 17.46 -34.58
C LEU A 170 -3.46 18.83 -33.92
N MET A 171 -3.50 19.91 -34.71
CA MET A 171 -3.77 21.25 -34.17
C MET A 171 -5.26 21.46 -33.85
N ALA A 172 -6.18 20.80 -34.56
CA ALA A 172 -7.60 20.77 -34.21
C ALA A 172 -7.86 20.15 -32.84
N PHE A 173 -7.12 19.10 -32.45
CA PHE A 173 -7.18 18.55 -31.09
C PHE A 173 -6.65 19.53 -30.02
N LYS A 174 -5.66 20.38 -30.34
CA LYS A 174 -5.26 21.48 -29.44
C LYS A 174 -6.34 22.54 -29.31
N PHE A 175 -7.04 22.89 -30.39
CA PHE A 175 -8.18 23.80 -30.33
C PHE A 175 -9.37 23.20 -29.56
N LEU A 176 -9.65 21.90 -29.70
CA LEU A 176 -10.63 21.18 -28.87
C LEU A 176 -10.26 21.27 -27.39
N ASP A 177 -9.03 20.90 -27.03
CA ASP A 177 -8.59 20.91 -25.64
C ASP A 177 -8.68 22.32 -25.02
N LEU A 178 -8.35 23.36 -25.78
CA LEU A 178 -8.53 24.75 -25.35
C LEU A 178 -10.01 25.14 -25.15
N VAL A 179 -10.92 24.66 -26.00
CA VAL A 179 -12.38 24.85 -25.81
C VAL A 179 -12.85 24.13 -24.54
N VAL A 180 -12.46 22.87 -24.37
CA VAL A 180 -12.87 22.00 -23.24
C VAL A 180 -12.31 22.51 -21.90
N GLN A 181 -11.09 23.06 -21.88
CA GLN A 181 -10.51 23.73 -20.71
C GLN A 181 -11.32 24.95 -20.24
N ASN A 182 -11.95 25.68 -21.17
CA ASN A 182 -12.68 26.91 -20.84
C ASN A 182 -14.20 26.69 -20.68
N ASN A 183 -14.77 25.64 -21.28
CA ASN A 183 -16.21 25.36 -21.26
C ASN A 183 -16.47 23.84 -21.23
N SER A 184 -16.31 23.21 -20.07
CA SER A 184 -16.38 21.75 -19.89
C SER A 184 -17.71 21.12 -20.30
N SER A 185 -18.83 21.83 -20.12
CA SER A 185 -20.18 21.37 -20.51
C SER A 185 -20.33 21.08 -22.01
N THR A 186 -19.56 21.78 -22.86
CA THR A 186 -19.55 21.58 -24.32
C THR A 186 -19.18 20.14 -24.71
N PHE A 187 -18.32 19.48 -23.93
CA PHE A 187 -17.84 18.15 -24.26
C PHE A 187 -18.99 17.13 -24.36
N LEU A 188 -19.97 17.19 -23.43
CA LEU A 188 -21.10 16.26 -23.40
C LEU A 188 -21.94 16.32 -24.68
N LEU A 189 -22.19 17.52 -25.21
CA LEU A 189 -23.00 17.77 -26.41
C LEU A 189 -22.42 17.14 -27.69
N TYR A 190 -21.15 16.71 -27.66
CA TYR A 190 -20.49 16.06 -28.79
C TYR A 190 -19.66 14.84 -28.38
N ALA A 191 -19.90 14.24 -27.21
CA ALA A 191 -19.02 13.24 -26.63
C ALA A 191 -18.76 12.06 -27.57
N GLU A 192 -19.81 11.50 -28.21
CA GLU A 192 -19.68 10.46 -29.23
C GLU A 192 -18.75 10.89 -30.37
N LYS A 193 -19.02 12.05 -30.98
CA LYS A 193 -18.26 12.53 -32.14
C LYS A 193 -16.82 12.89 -31.79
N ILE A 194 -16.57 13.38 -30.58
CA ILE A 194 -15.22 13.63 -30.06
C ILE A 194 -14.49 12.29 -29.88
N LEU A 195 -15.14 11.28 -29.27
CA LEU A 195 -14.58 9.94 -29.11
C LEU A 195 -14.27 9.27 -30.46
N GLN A 196 -15.16 9.37 -31.46
CA GLN A 196 -14.89 8.88 -32.82
C GLN A 196 -13.67 9.57 -33.45
N ASN A 197 -13.52 10.89 -33.33
CA ASN A 197 -12.34 11.57 -33.86
C ASN A 197 -11.05 11.12 -33.13
N TYR A 198 -11.14 10.78 -31.84
CA TYR A 198 -10.05 10.16 -31.08
C TYR A 198 -9.78 8.69 -31.45
N GLU A 199 -10.80 7.94 -31.85
CA GLU A 199 -10.72 6.59 -32.43
C GLU A 199 -9.99 6.67 -33.78
N ASP A 200 -10.49 7.48 -34.71
CA ASP A 200 -9.95 7.70 -36.06
C ASP A 200 -8.46 8.08 -36.06
N ILE A 201 -8.07 9.02 -35.20
CA ILE A 201 -6.67 9.46 -35.12
C ILE A 201 -5.76 8.38 -34.51
N SER A 202 -6.27 7.56 -33.60
CA SER A 202 -5.56 6.43 -32.99
C SER A 202 -5.45 5.21 -33.92
N CYS A 203 -6.46 5.02 -34.78
CA CYS A 203 -6.44 4.03 -35.86
C CYS A 203 -5.50 4.42 -37.02
N SER A 204 -5.26 5.71 -37.25
CA SER A 204 -4.35 6.16 -38.32
C SER A 204 -2.85 6.03 -37.97
N ASP A 205 -1.97 5.92 -38.98
CA ASP A 205 -0.51 5.71 -38.86
C ASP A 205 0.27 6.84 -38.16
N LEU A 206 -0.41 7.82 -37.56
CA LEU A 206 0.19 9.00 -36.92
C LEU A 206 1.20 8.67 -35.83
N PHE A 207 1.04 7.55 -35.14
CA PHE A 207 1.94 7.11 -34.06
C PHE A 207 3.37 6.81 -34.57
N ASN A 208 3.52 6.51 -35.86
CA ASN A 208 4.82 6.24 -36.50
C ASN A 208 5.53 7.54 -36.99
N MET A 209 4.93 8.72 -36.82
CA MET A 209 5.48 9.98 -37.32
C MET A 209 6.52 10.61 -36.40
N GLN A 210 7.46 11.36 -36.98
CA GLN A 210 8.66 11.90 -36.32
C GLN A 210 8.42 12.83 -35.12
N ASP A 211 7.22 13.38 -34.93
CA ASP A 211 6.92 14.40 -33.91
C ASP A 211 5.95 13.89 -32.84
N LYS A 212 6.46 12.96 -32.01
CA LYS A 212 5.76 12.37 -30.86
C LYS A 212 5.23 13.43 -29.87
N SER A 213 5.84 14.62 -29.84
CA SER A 213 5.38 15.74 -29.00
C SER A 213 3.96 16.19 -29.35
N LYS A 214 3.54 16.10 -30.62
CA LYS A 214 2.19 16.46 -31.05
C LYS A 214 1.15 15.42 -30.60
N VAL A 215 1.48 14.13 -30.67
CA VAL A 215 0.60 13.03 -30.22
C VAL A 215 0.37 13.10 -28.70
N LYS A 216 1.43 13.32 -27.91
CA LYS A 216 1.35 13.58 -26.45
C LYS A 216 0.28 14.63 -26.09
N ASN A 217 0.24 15.74 -26.83
CA ASN A 217 -0.74 16.82 -26.59
C ASN A 217 -2.18 16.40 -26.91
N ALA A 218 -2.41 15.57 -27.93
CA ALA A 218 -3.75 15.09 -28.26
C ALA A 218 -4.28 14.12 -27.20
N LEU A 219 -3.44 13.18 -26.73
CA LEU A 219 -3.79 12.21 -25.67
C LEU A 219 -4.01 12.88 -24.31
N LEU A 220 -3.27 13.95 -23.98
CA LEU A 220 -3.55 14.76 -22.79
C LEU A 220 -4.96 15.37 -22.84
N GLY A 221 -5.41 15.81 -24.03
CA GLY A 221 -6.78 16.28 -24.25
C GLY A 221 -7.81 15.16 -24.10
N LEU A 222 -7.50 13.92 -24.52
CA LEU A 222 -8.37 12.75 -24.32
C LEU A 222 -8.53 12.44 -22.83
N VAL A 223 -7.43 12.40 -22.07
CA VAL A 223 -7.46 12.20 -20.60
C VAL A 223 -8.33 13.27 -19.92
N ARG A 224 -8.29 14.53 -20.37
CA ARG A 224 -9.17 15.60 -19.88
C ARG A 224 -10.64 15.37 -20.24
N CYS A 225 -10.93 14.98 -21.49
CA CYS A 225 -12.29 14.65 -21.94
C CYS A 225 -12.90 13.49 -21.13
N LEU A 226 -12.16 12.41 -20.93
CA LEU A 226 -12.59 11.25 -20.15
C LEU A 226 -12.76 11.57 -18.66
N SER A 227 -11.93 12.47 -18.11
CA SER A 227 -12.11 12.96 -16.74
C SER A 227 -13.43 13.72 -16.58
N ILE A 228 -13.80 14.57 -17.54
CA ILE A 228 -15.07 15.32 -17.53
C ILE A 228 -16.28 14.38 -17.69
N LEU A 229 -16.17 13.35 -18.54
CA LEU A 229 -17.18 12.31 -18.69
C LEU A 229 -17.47 11.61 -17.35
N LEU A 230 -16.40 11.24 -16.61
CA LEU A 230 -16.49 10.60 -15.31
C LEU A 230 -17.05 11.52 -14.21
N CYS A 231 -16.66 12.81 -14.20
CA CYS A 231 -17.24 13.80 -13.28
C CYS A 231 -18.76 13.93 -13.47
N LYS A 232 -19.24 14.00 -14.71
CA LYS A 232 -20.68 14.15 -14.98
C LYS A 232 -21.48 12.85 -14.77
N SER A 233 -20.84 11.67 -14.81
CA SER A 233 -21.49 10.42 -14.37
C SER A 233 -21.63 10.30 -12.85
N LEU A 234 -20.83 11.04 -12.06
CA LEU A 234 -21.01 11.13 -10.59
C LEU A 234 -22.25 11.96 -10.23
N GLU A 235 -22.29 13.22 -10.68
CA GLU A 235 -23.25 14.26 -10.26
C GLU A 235 -24.74 13.90 -10.41
N GLY A 236 -25.10 13.04 -11.36
CA GLY A 236 -26.47 12.52 -11.52
C GLY A 236 -26.89 11.59 -10.38
N GLY A 237 -27.10 12.16 -9.19
CA GLY A 237 -27.41 11.48 -7.94
C GLY A 237 -27.69 12.41 -6.75
N SER A 238 -27.38 13.72 -6.85
CA SER A 238 -27.81 14.74 -5.88
C SER A 238 -28.85 15.67 -6.50
N HIS A 239 -30.10 15.55 -6.06
CA HIS A 239 -30.99 16.72 -6.03
C HIS A 239 -30.49 17.73 -4.98
N ASP A 240 -31.08 18.93 -4.98
CA ASP A 240 -30.89 20.00 -4.01
C ASP A 240 -29.50 20.70 -4.01
N LYS A 241 -29.31 21.57 -5.01
CA LYS A 241 -29.15 23.03 -4.79
C LYS A 241 -29.08 23.81 -6.11
N GLU A 242 -30.23 24.22 -6.62
CA GLU A 242 -30.30 25.18 -7.74
C GLU A 242 -29.86 26.57 -7.27
N THR A 243 -28.74 27.06 -7.77
CA THR A 243 -28.40 28.49 -7.67
C THR A 243 -29.06 29.27 -8.81
N VAL A 244 -29.74 30.36 -8.46
CA VAL A 244 -30.71 31.12 -9.28
C VAL A 244 -30.21 31.59 -10.67
N GLY A 245 -28.90 31.54 -10.94
CA GLY A 245 -28.32 31.84 -12.26
C GLY A 245 -28.65 30.84 -13.36
N GLU A 246 -28.90 29.56 -13.04
CA GLU A 246 -29.08 28.51 -14.07
C GLU A 246 -30.47 28.53 -14.73
N VAL A 247 -31.47 29.12 -14.07
CA VAL A 247 -32.86 29.22 -14.56
C VAL A 247 -32.93 29.95 -15.92
N LEU A 248 -32.06 30.94 -16.14
CA LEU A 248 -31.98 31.69 -17.41
C LEU A 248 -31.30 30.90 -18.55
N LEU A 249 -30.48 29.89 -18.23
CA LEU A 249 -29.96 28.95 -19.23
C LEU A 249 -31.02 27.91 -19.62
N HIS A 250 -31.84 27.44 -18.68
CA HIS A 250 -32.88 26.43 -18.92
C HIS A 250 -33.90 26.81 -20.02
N ALA A 251 -34.12 28.10 -20.28
CA ALA A 251 -34.93 28.56 -21.41
C ALA A 251 -34.42 28.07 -22.79
N TYR A 252 -33.10 27.86 -22.94
CA TYR A 252 -32.49 27.27 -24.14
C TYR A 252 -32.44 25.73 -24.12
N TRP A 253 -32.65 25.08 -22.96
CA TRP A 253 -32.64 23.62 -22.83
C TRP A 253 -33.92 22.94 -23.35
N LEU A 254 -34.94 23.69 -23.77
CA LEU A 254 -36.19 23.11 -24.26
C LEU A 254 -36.05 22.29 -25.56
N ASN A 255 -34.91 22.44 -26.27
CA ASN A 255 -34.52 21.62 -27.43
C ASN A 255 -33.34 20.67 -27.12
N SER A 256 -33.01 20.45 -25.85
CA SER A 256 -32.10 19.36 -25.45
C SER A 256 -32.83 18.02 -25.61
N PRO A 257 -32.23 17.00 -26.27
CA PRO A 257 -32.84 15.68 -26.33
C PRO A 257 -32.86 15.06 -24.93
N LYS A 258 -34.05 15.01 -24.32
CA LYS A 258 -34.35 14.00 -23.31
C LYS A 258 -34.27 12.64 -24.02
N ASN A 259 -33.30 11.79 -23.68
CA ASN A 259 -33.37 10.33 -23.83
C ASN A 259 -32.12 9.65 -23.24
N SER A 260 -32.27 8.40 -22.79
CA SER A 260 -31.16 7.53 -22.39
C SER A 260 -30.31 7.02 -23.58
N THR A 261 -30.67 7.38 -24.82
CA THR A 261 -29.99 6.96 -26.05
C THR A 261 -28.55 7.43 -26.11
N ASP A 262 -28.31 8.70 -25.82
CA ASP A 262 -27.03 9.36 -26.16
C ASP A 262 -25.88 8.81 -25.31
N PHE A 263 -26.15 8.48 -24.03
CA PHE A 263 -25.18 7.82 -23.16
C PHE A 263 -24.87 6.38 -23.58
N THR A 264 -25.79 5.64 -24.19
CA THR A 264 -25.49 4.28 -24.71
C THR A 264 -24.63 4.33 -25.97
N LEU A 265 -24.83 5.34 -26.81
CA LEU A 265 -23.99 5.59 -27.98
C LEU A 265 -22.58 6.06 -27.60
N VAL A 266 -22.47 6.93 -26.58
CA VAL A 266 -21.19 7.29 -25.93
C VAL A 266 -20.53 6.08 -25.26
N THR A 267 -21.29 5.20 -24.60
CA THR A 267 -20.77 3.94 -24.02
C THR A 267 -20.12 3.08 -25.10
N ARG A 268 -20.80 2.88 -26.24
CA ARG A 268 -20.28 2.12 -27.38
C ARG A 268 -19.00 2.75 -27.94
N LYS A 269 -18.96 4.07 -28.13
CA LYS A 269 -17.76 4.76 -28.64
C LYS A 269 -16.61 4.88 -27.66
N LEU A 270 -16.87 4.84 -26.37
CA LEU A 270 -15.84 4.64 -25.37
C LEU A 270 -15.28 3.20 -25.43
N LYS A 271 -16.12 2.20 -25.70
CA LYS A 271 -15.71 0.79 -25.83
C LYS A 271 -14.78 0.58 -27.03
N ASP A 272 -15.19 1.08 -28.19
CA ASP A 272 -14.41 1.00 -29.44
C ASP A 272 -13.04 1.69 -29.26
N LEU A 273 -13.02 2.88 -28.66
CA LEU A 273 -11.79 3.61 -28.35
C LEU A 273 -10.87 2.86 -27.37
N VAL A 274 -11.41 2.21 -26.33
CA VAL A 274 -10.62 1.39 -25.39
C VAL A 274 -9.92 0.24 -26.10
N LEU A 275 -10.61 -0.47 -27.02
CA LEU A 275 -10.01 -1.55 -27.79
C LEU A 275 -8.86 -1.07 -28.69
N VAL A 276 -9.01 0.09 -29.33
CA VAL A 276 -7.94 0.74 -30.11
C VAL A 276 -6.75 1.13 -29.22
N LEU A 277 -7.00 1.76 -28.07
CA LEU A 277 -5.96 2.17 -27.11
C LEU A 277 -5.18 0.96 -26.56
N ILE A 278 -5.86 -0.14 -26.24
CA ILE A 278 -5.23 -1.40 -25.83
C ILE A 278 -4.34 -1.96 -26.96
N THR A 279 -4.86 -1.99 -28.19
CA THR A 279 -4.13 -2.51 -29.35
C THR A 279 -2.85 -1.72 -29.62
N ARG A 280 -2.92 -0.37 -29.58
CA ARG A 280 -1.73 0.50 -29.71
C ARG A 280 -0.74 0.34 -28.56
N LEU A 281 -1.20 0.07 -27.34
CA LEU A 281 -0.31 -0.18 -26.20
C LEU A 281 0.45 -1.50 -26.37
N LEU A 282 -0.22 -2.54 -26.86
CA LEU A 282 0.38 -3.84 -27.19
C LEU A 282 1.41 -3.73 -28.33
N GLU A 283 1.16 -2.91 -29.36
CA GLU A 283 2.12 -2.64 -30.44
C GLU A 283 3.38 -1.89 -29.97
N LEU A 284 3.24 -1.01 -28.97
CA LEU A 284 4.36 -0.22 -28.43
C LEU A 284 5.26 -1.03 -27.48
N LEU A 285 4.70 -1.98 -26.71
CA LEU A 285 5.42 -2.77 -25.69
C LEU A 285 6.72 -3.47 -26.18
N PRO A 286 6.78 -4.10 -27.38
CA PRO A 286 8.02 -4.66 -27.91
C PRO A 286 9.10 -3.61 -28.18
N SER A 287 8.71 -2.43 -28.69
CA SER A 287 9.66 -1.36 -29.09
C SER A 287 10.40 -0.72 -27.91
N LEU A 288 9.88 -0.89 -26.69
CA LEU A 288 10.52 -0.46 -25.45
C LEU A 288 11.69 -1.35 -25.03
N ARG A 289 11.69 -2.62 -25.43
CA ARG A 289 12.70 -3.60 -25.00
C ARG A 289 14.06 -3.37 -25.70
N SER A 290 14.08 -2.65 -26.84
CA SER A 290 15.29 -2.23 -27.57
C SER A 290 15.62 -0.75 -27.30
N MET A 291 16.25 -0.47 -26.16
CA MET A 291 16.35 0.88 -25.63
C MET A 291 17.41 1.76 -26.30
N ASN A 292 17.03 2.99 -26.70
CA ASN A 292 17.94 4.09 -27.03
C ASN A 292 17.28 5.46 -26.71
N SER A 293 18.02 6.57 -26.86
CA SER A 293 17.65 7.89 -26.29
C SER A 293 16.31 8.50 -26.74
N MET A 294 15.68 8.00 -27.79
CA MET A 294 14.34 8.45 -28.25
C MET A 294 13.18 8.00 -27.34
N GLY A 295 13.44 7.20 -26.30
CA GLY A 295 12.42 6.57 -25.46
C GLY A 295 11.52 7.52 -24.66
N LEU A 296 12.06 8.61 -24.09
CA LEU A 296 11.32 9.46 -23.14
C LEU A 296 9.96 9.98 -23.66
N GLN A 297 9.88 10.31 -24.96
CA GLN A 297 8.64 10.78 -25.58
C GLN A 297 7.64 9.64 -25.89
N LEU A 298 8.11 8.40 -26.03
CA LEU A 298 7.25 7.23 -26.18
C LEU A 298 6.57 6.90 -24.84
N LEU A 299 7.36 6.92 -23.77
CA LEU A 299 6.92 6.58 -22.41
C LEU A 299 5.96 7.62 -21.81
N ASP A 300 6.11 8.90 -22.19
CA ASP A 300 5.07 9.92 -21.99
C ASP A 300 3.76 9.55 -22.70
N THR A 301 3.84 9.02 -23.93
CA THR A 301 2.67 8.70 -24.77
C THR A 301 1.90 7.50 -24.19
N GLU A 302 2.62 6.45 -23.78
CA GLU A 302 2.07 5.28 -23.07
C GLU A 302 1.36 5.68 -21.76
N LEU A 303 1.92 6.62 -21.00
CA LEU A 303 1.31 7.15 -19.77
C LEU A 303 -0.11 7.70 -20.03
N TYR A 304 -0.31 8.50 -21.07
CA TYR A 304 -1.64 9.04 -21.39
C TYR A 304 -2.59 7.99 -22.01
N ILE A 305 -2.07 6.98 -22.73
CA ILE A 305 -2.87 5.83 -23.20
C ILE A 305 -3.41 5.06 -21.98
N LEU A 306 -2.54 4.66 -21.06
CA LEU A 306 -2.90 3.96 -19.83
C LEU A 306 -3.82 4.78 -18.91
N GLN A 307 -3.62 6.10 -18.80
CA GLN A 307 -4.56 6.98 -18.09
C GLN A 307 -5.93 7.03 -18.77
N SER A 308 -5.99 7.03 -20.10
CA SER A 308 -7.25 7.02 -20.85
C SER A 308 -8.00 5.70 -20.65
N ILE A 309 -7.31 4.56 -20.73
CA ILE A 309 -7.88 3.23 -20.43
C ILE A 309 -8.42 3.20 -18.99
N ASN A 310 -7.63 3.64 -18.00
CA ASN A 310 -8.02 3.68 -16.59
C ASN A 310 -9.27 4.56 -16.31
N LEU A 311 -9.34 5.75 -16.92
CA LEU A 311 -10.52 6.62 -16.81
C LEU A 311 -11.75 6.03 -17.49
N ALA A 312 -11.58 5.36 -18.63
CA ALA A 312 -12.67 4.64 -19.29
C ALA A 312 -13.18 3.48 -18.43
N LEU A 313 -12.29 2.63 -17.90
CA LEU A 313 -12.64 1.52 -17.00
C LEU A 313 -13.44 2.00 -15.78
N LYS A 314 -13.04 3.12 -15.18
CA LYS A 314 -13.79 3.76 -14.08
C LYS A 314 -15.19 4.17 -14.48
N PHE A 315 -15.39 4.70 -15.69
CA PHE A 315 -16.72 5.03 -16.20
C PHE A 315 -17.60 3.78 -16.38
N PHE A 316 -17.07 2.69 -16.97
CA PHE A 316 -17.82 1.44 -17.11
C PHE A 316 -18.20 0.82 -15.77
N ILE A 317 -17.24 0.68 -14.84
CA ILE A 317 -17.51 0.15 -13.48
C ILE A 317 -18.58 1.01 -12.78
N MET A 318 -18.48 2.34 -12.86
CA MET A 318 -19.46 3.26 -12.28
C MET A 318 -20.86 3.14 -12.91
N LYS A 319 -20.93 2.93 -14.23
CA LYS A 319 -22.20 2.73 -14.95
C LYS A 319 -22.91 1.47 -14.44
N PHE A 320 -22.23 0.33 -14.49
CA PHE A 320 -22.77 -0.95 -14.01
C PHE A 320 -23.17 -0.89 -12.52
N GLN A 321 -22.41 -0.17 -11.67
CA GLN A 321 -22.78 0.02 -10.26
C GLN A 321 -23.99 0.95 -10.04
N LYS A 322 -24.32 1.86 -10.96
CA LYS A 322 -25.57 2.64 -10.91
C LYS A 322 -26.75 1.83 -11.44
N GLU A 323 -26.54 1.03 -12.49
CA GLU A 323 -27.58 0.17 -13.08
C GLU A 323 -28.05 -0.89 -12.07
N HIS A 324 -27.15 -1.64 -11.42
CA HIS A 324 -27.49 -2.59 -10.34
C HIS A 324 -28.29 -1.96 -9.18
N LYS A 325 -28.05 -0.69 -8.85
CA LYS A 325 -28.79 0.01 -7.77
C LYS A 325 -30.16 0.53 -8.23
N SER A 326 -30.40 0.63 -9.54
CA SER A 326 -31.69 1.04 -10.10
C SER A 326 -32.68 -0.13 -10.25
N CYS A 327 -32.21 -1.37 -10.30
CA CYS A 327 -33.03 -2.57 -10.56
C CYS A 327 -34.18 -2.81 -9.56
N HIS A 328 -34.20 -2.15 -8.40
CA HIS A 328 -35.35 -2.22 -7.48
C HIS A 328 -36.58 -1.44 -7.96
N LEU A 329 -36.46 -0.52 -8.93
CA LEU A 329 -37.59 0.23 -9.50
C LEU A 329 -37.42 0.51 -11.00
N GLN A 330 -38.15 -0.25 -11.84
CA GLN A 330 -38.60 -0.01 -13.24
C GLN A 330 -37.90 -0.73 -14.42
N SER A 331 -38.75 -1.13 -15.39
CA SER A 331 -38.50 -1.35 -16.84
C SER A 331 -37.66 -2.55 -17.32
N GLU A 332 -38.34 -3.58 -17.85
CA GLU A 332 -37.76 -4.73 -18.60
C GLU A 332 -36.81 -4.31 -19.74
N ARG A 333 -37.04 -3.14 -20.37
CA ARG A 333 -36.29 -2.70 -21.54
C ARG A 333 -34.89 -2.19 -21.21
N ASP A 334 -34.70 -1.70 -20.00
CA ASP A 334 -33.40 -1.19 -19.55
C ASP A 334 -32.57 -2.30 -18.92
N ASP A 335 -33.21 -3.32 -18.34
CA ASP A 335 -32.58 -4.58 -17.90
C ASP A 335 -31.94 -5.35 -19.08
N ILE A 336 -32.71 -5.65 -20.12
CA ILE A 336 -32.20 -6.27 -21.38
C ILE A 336 -31.04 -5.46 -21.99
N ARG A 337 -31.05 -4.14 -21.82
CA ARG A 337 -30.02 -3.24 -22.35
C ARG A 337 -28.75 -3.20 -21.49
N SER A 338 -28.88 -3.25 -20.18
CA SER A 338 -27.77 -3.41 -19.24
C SER A 338 -27.08 -4.75 -19.46
N GLN A 339 -27.86 -5.83 -19.60
CA GLN A 339 -27.37 -7.17 -19.94
C GLN A 339 -26.62 -7.18 -21.28
N LEU A 340 -27.14 -6.51 -22.32
CA LEU A 340 -26.47 -6.43 -23.62
C LEU A 340 -25.15 -5.62 -23.58
N ASP A 341 -25.11 -4.50 -22.86
CA ASP A 341 -23.88 -3.72 -22.70
C ASP A 341 -22.82 -4.50 -21.86
N MET A 342 -23.24 -5.31 -20.88
CA MET A 342 -22.35 -6.26 -20.17
C MET A 342 -21.83 -7.38 -21.09
N VAL A 343 -22.71 -8.11 -21.79
CA VAL A 343 -22.30 -9.20 -22.68
C VAL A 343 -21.34 -8.71 -23.77
N ILE A 344 -21.56 -7.51 -24.31
CA ILE A 344 -20.67 -6.90 -25.31
C ILE A 344 -19.34 -6.44 -24.69
N TRP A 345 -19.32 -6.02 -23.42
CA TRP A 345 -18.10 -5.72 -22.67
C TRP A 345 -17.26 -6.99 -22.47
N ASP A 346 -17.88 -8.05 -21.98
CA ASP A 346 -17.26 -9.33 -21.64
C ASP A 346 -16.74 -10.09 -22.87
N GLN A 347 -17.41 -9.95 -24.01
CA GLN A 347 -16.97 -10.60 -25.26
C GLN A 347 -15.85 -9.85 -26.00
N THR A 348 -15.53 -8.60 -25.66
CA THR A 348 -14.61 -7.79 -26.48
C THR A 348 -13.58 -6.95 -25.74
N VAL A 349 -13.94 -6.31 -24.61
CA VAL A 349 -12.98 -5.52 -23.83
C VAL A 349 -12.28 -6.39 -22.81
N SER A 350 -12.98 -7.32 -22.17
CA SER A 350 -12.37 -8.33 -21.29
C SER A 350 -11.23 -9.11 -21.98
N PRO A 351 -11.38 -9.73 -23.16
CA PRO A 351 -10.29 -10.45 -23.82
C PRO A 351 -9.12 -9.55 -24.25
N ALA A 352 -9.40 -8.30 -24.63
CA ALA A 352 -8.37 -7.32 -24.97
C ALA A 352 -7.58 -6.88 -23.72
N LEU A 353 -8.27 -6.64 -22.59
CA LEU A 353 -7.65 -6.38 -21.30
C LEU A 353 -6.90 -7.61 -20.77
N MET A 354 -7.36 -8.83 -21.04
CA MET A 354 -6.60 -10.03 -20.65
C MET A 354 -5.30 -10.11 -21.40
N LYS A 355 -5.33 -9.92 -22.72
CA LYS A 355 -4.10 -9.84 -23.49
C LYS A 355 -3.21 -8.70 -22.99
N LEU A 356 -3.79 -7.54 -22.67
CA LEU A 356 -3.02 -6.44 -22.08
C LEU A 356 -2.37 -6.83 -20.74
N LEU A 357 -3.09 -7.48 -19.82
CA LEU A 357 -2.60 -7.87 -18.50
C LEU A 357 -1.57 -9.01 -18.55
N ALA A 358 -1.67 -9.91 -19.54
CA ALA A 358 -0.70 -10.98 -19.77
C ALA A 358 0.57 -10.49 -20.50
N ASP A 359 0.42 -9.59 -21.48
CA ASP A 359 1.55 -8.96 -22.18
C ASP A 359 2.20 -7.81 -21.35
N PHE A 360 1.50 -7.28 -20.33
CA PHE A 360 2.08 -6.37 -19.35
C PHE A 360 3.01 -7.16 -18.41
N PRO A 361 4.31 -6.81 -18.32
CA PRO A 361 5.15 -7.32 -17.25
C PRO A 361 4.71 -6.70 -15.92
N LEU A 362 3.86 -7.43 -15.20
CA LEU A 362 3.71 -7.32 -13.75
C LEU A 362 5.00 -7.80 -13.04
N HIS A 363 5.80 -8.62 -13.76
CA HIS A 363 7.18 -8.96 -13.45
C HIS A 363 8.04 -7.72 -13.14
N SER A 364 8.48 -7.59 -11.89
CA SER A 364 9.49 -6.62 -11.46
C SER A 364 10.93 -7.18 -11.49
N THR A 365 11.14 -8.29 -12.20
CA THR A 365 12.37 -9.10 -12.27
C THR A 365 13.44 -8.53 -13.20
N ASP A 366 13.71 -7.23 -13.09
CA ASP A 366 14.89 -6.56 -13.67
C ASP A 366 15.94 -6.29 -12.56
N GLN A 367 16.11 -7.25 -11.65
CA GLN A 367 17.28 -7.31 -10.77
C GLN A 367 18.51 -7.72 -11.59
N LEU A 368 19.24 -6.75 -12.16
CA LEU A 368 20.66 -6.93 -12.49
C LEU A 368 21.35 -5.57 -12.73
N SER A 369 22.60 -5.46 -12.24
CA SER A 369 23.53 -4.34 -12.45
C SER A 369 23.07 -2.94 -11.99
N ALA A 370 23.63 -2.49 -10.87
CA ALA A 370 23.52 -1.10 -10.41
C ALA A 370 24.37 -0.14 -11.28
N LYS A 371 23.96 0.12 -12.53
CA LYS A 371 24.41 1.21 -13.44
C LYS A 371 23.53 1.28 -14.70
N THR A 372 22.51 2.15 -14.75
CA THR A 372 22.08 2.87 -15.99
C THR A 372 20.99 3.92 -15.72
N SER A 373 21.08 5.02 -16.49
CA SER A 373 20.05 6.03 -16.82
C SER A 373 18.83 6.26 -15.90
N ASP A 374 18.75 7.49 -15.39
CA ASP A 374 17.69 8.05 -14.53
C ASP A 374 16.25 7.80 -15.05
N GLY A 375 16.06 7.83 -16.37
CA GLY A 375 14.76 7.53 -17.01
C GLY A 375 14.17 6.17 -16.59
N LYS A 376 14.98 5.10 -16.45
CA LYS A 376 14.47 3.77 -16.06
C LYS A 376 13.69 3.82 -14.74
N ARG A 377 14.16 4.61 -13.77
CA ARG A 377 13.50 4.80 -12.46
C ARG A 377 12.17 5.55 -12.60
N VAL A 378 12.12 6.58 -13.45
CA VAL A 378 10.89 7.33 -13.74
C VAL A 378 9.80 6.41 -14.30
N HIS A 379 10.15 5.49 -15.20
CA HIS A 379 9.17 4.58 -15.79
C HIS A 379 8.66 3.51 -14.81
N ALA A 380 9.53 2.98 -13.93
CA ALA A 380 9.11 2.13 -12.83
C ALA A 380 8.13 2.86 -11.89
N ALA A 381 8.46 4.09 -11.45
CA ALA A 381 7.63 4.89 -10.56
C ALA A 381 6.30 5.35 -11.20
N ILE A 382 6.24 5.50 -12.53
CA ILE A 382 5.00 5.79 -13.27
C ILE A 382 4.11 4.55 -13.36
N ARG A 383 4.67 3.39 -13.74
CA ARG A 383 3.93 2.12 -13.77
C ARG A 383 3.42 1.72 -12.38
N GLU A 384 4.25 1.90 -11.33
CA GLU A 384 3.85 1.75 -9.93
C GLU A 384 2.59 2.58 -9.64
N LYS A 385 2.61 3.90 -9.90
CA LYS A 385 1.44 4.79 -9.70
C LYS A 385 0.20 4.38 -10.48
N GLN A 386 0.35 3.78 -11.67
CA GLN A 386 -0.77 3.33 -12.49
C GLN A 386 -1.39 2.04 -11.93
N LEU A 387 -0.58 1.03 -11.62
CA LEU A 387 -1.03 -0.22 -10.99
C LEU A 387 -1.70 0.06 -9.64
N LEU A 388 -1.09 0.87 -8.78
CA LEU A 388 -1.67 1.36 -7.51
C LEU A 388 -3.03 2.05 -7.69
N SER A 389 -3.35 2.57 -8.88
CA SER A 389 -4.63 3.24 -9.18
C SER A 389 -5.70 2.35 -9.82
N PHE A 390 -5.33 1.13 -10.25
CA PHE A 390 -6.20 0.08 -10.79
C PHE A 390 -6.50 -0.99 -9.73
N PHE A 391 -5.49 -1.35 -8.94
CA PHE A 391 -5.52 -2.31 -7.84
C PHE A 391 -6.77 -2.20 -6.92
N PRO A 392 -7.21 -1.03 -6.44
CA PRO A 392 -8.41 -0.90 -5.59
C PRO A 392 -9.73 -1.32 -6.24
N TYR A 393 -9.75 -1.62 -7.54
CA TYR A 393 -10.93 -2.01 -8.32
C TYR A 393 -10.95 -3.51 -8.66
N ILE A 394 -9.86 -4.25 -8.42
CA ILE A 394 -9.77 -5.70 -8.73
C ILE A 394 -10.89 -6.52 -8.04
N PRO A 395 -11.19 -6.36 -6.73
CA PRO A 395 -12.30 -7.09 -6.12
C PRO A 395 -13.65 -6.81 -6.80
N LYS A 396 -13.88 -5.54 -7.19
CA LYS A 396 -15.14 -5.10 -7.83
C LYS A 396 -15.33 -5.67 -9.24
N LEU A 397 -14.24 -5.93 -9.96
CA LEU A 397 -14.27 -6.60 -11.26
C LEU A 397 -14.55 -8.12 -11.14
N LEU A 398 -14.26 -8.71 -9.98
CA LEU A 398 -14.50 -10.13 -9.70
C LEU A 398 -15.94 -10.38 -9.20
N SER A 399 -16.53 -9.44 -8.47
CA SER A 399 -17.95 -9.48 -8.06
C SER A 399 -18.98 -9.22 -9.17
N GLN A 400 -18.56 -8.98 -10.41
CA GLN A 400 -19.46 -8.80 -11.55
C GLN A 400 -19.73 -10.14 -12.24
N HIS A 401 -20.87 -10.28 -12.92
CA HIS A 401 -21.23 -11.47 -13.71
C HIS A 401 -20.42 -11.61 -15.02
N VAL A 402 -19.10 -11.40 -14.95
CA VAL A 402 -18.15 -11.60 -16.05
C VAL A 402 -17.91 -13.09 -16.26
N SER A 403 -17.60 -13.50 -17.49
CA SER A 403 -17.15 -14.87 -17.81
C SER A 403 -16.06 -15.37 -16.86
N ASP A 404 -16.14 -16.64 -16.44
CA ASP A 404 -15.23 -17.21 -15.45
C ASP A 404 -13.78 -17.26 -15.97
N ASP A 405 -13.58 -17.44 -17.29
CA ASP A 405 -12.27 -17.33 -17.95
C ASP A 405 -11.53 -16.03 -17.60
N TRP A 406 -12.26 -14.90 -17.52
CA TRP A 406 -11.71 -13.61 -17.11
C TRP A 406 -11.39 -13.59 -15.62
N LYS A 407 -12.26 -14.15 -14.77
CA LYS A 407 -12.02 -14.21 -13.32
C LYS A 407 -10.74 -14.99 -13.02
N TYR A 408 -10.62 -16.22 -13.53
CA TYR A 408 -9.42 -17.05 -13.34
C TYR A 408 -8.16 -16.35 -13.86
N SER A 409 -8.21 -15.78 -15.06
CA SER A 409 -7.02 -15.17 -15.66
C SER A 409 -6.62 -13.84 -15.00
N LEU A 410 -7.58 -13.05 -14.51
CA LEU A 410 -7.34 -11.86 -13.70
C LEU A 410 -6.77 -12.22 -12.32
N LEU A 411 -7.30 -13.28 -11.69
CA LEU A 411 -6.78 -13.84 -10.45
C LEU A 411 -5.34 -14.34 -10.64
N GLN A 412 -5.05 -15.07 -11.71
CA GLN A 412 -3.71 -15.59 -12.03
C GLN A 412 -2.71 -14.46 -12.24
N ALA A 413 -3.07 -13.43 -13.01
CA ALA A 413 -2.24 -12.23 -13.20
C ALA A 413 -2.00 -11.48 -11.87
N PHE A 414 -3.02 -11.39 -11.01
CA PHE A 414 -2.90 -10.76 -9.69
C PHE A 414 -2.03 -11.60 -8.72
N THR A 415 -2.16 -12.92 -8.71
CA THR A 415 -1.27 -13.82 -7.97
C THR A 415 0.16 -13.64 -8.42
N GLN A 416 0.45 -13.75 -9.72
CA GLN A 416 1.81 -13.62 -10.24
C GLN A 416 2.41 -12.24 -9.90
N ALA A 417 1.63 -11.17 -9.98
CA ALA A 417 2.04 -9.83 -9.54
C ALA A 417 2.34 -9.78 -8.04
N PHE A 418 1.54 -10.44 -7.20
CA PHE A 418 1.79 -10.53 -5.77
C PHE A 418 3.08 -11.33 -5.49
N MET A 419 3.31 -12.47 -6.14
CA MET A 419 4.55 -13.26 -6.00
C MET A 419 5.79 -12.42 -6.38
N ASP A 420 5.82 -11.92 -7.62
CA ASP A 420 6.99 -11.28 -8.26
C ASP A 420 7.33 -9.88 -7.74
N CYS A 421 6.46 -9.27 -6.94
CA CYS A 421 6.74 -7.98 -6.32
C CYS A 421 7.77 -8.13 -5.20
N ASN A 422 8.80 -7.27 -5.22
CA ASN A 422 9.71 -7.08 -4.08
C ASN A 422 8.90 -6.82 -2.80
N SER A 423 9.25 -7.50 -1.70
CA SER A 423 8.59 -7.41 -0.39
C SER A 423 8.45 -5.97 0.10
N GLU A 424 9.47 -5.14 -0.10
CA GLU A 424 9.53 -3.73 0.32
C GLU A 424 8.73 -2.77 -0.59
N SER A 425 8.16 -3.25 -1.70
CA SER A 425 7.50 -2.40 -2.71
C SER A 425 6.10 -1.94 -2.29
N LYS A 426 5.69 -0.73 -2.73
CA LYS A 426 4.33 -0.24 -2.50
C LYS A 426 3.28 -1.09 -3.20
N LEU A 427 3.67 -1.75 -4.30
CA LEU A 427 2.84 -2.72 -5.01
C LEU A 427 2.50 -3.92 -4.12
N LYS A 428 3.48 -4.54 -3.43
CA LYS A 428 3.21 -5.65 -2.49
C LYS A 428 2.23 -5.21 -1.38
N PHE A 429 2.37 -4.00 -0.82
CA PHE A 429 1.43 -3.50 0.20
C PHE A 429 0.04 -3.16 -0.33
N ALA A 430 -0.06 -2.67 -1.56
CA ALA A 430 -1.35 -2.51 -2.21
C ALA A 430 -2.01 -3.87 -2.49
N CYS A 431 -1.25 -4.88 -2.94
CA CYS A 431 -1.74 -6.26 -3.03
C CYS A 431 -2.25 -6.74 -1.66
N ILE A 432 -1.51 -6.57 -0.56
CA ILE A 432 -1.97 -6.98 0.78
C ILE A 432 -3.30 -6.31 1.18
N SER A 433 -3.48 -5.02 0.89
CA SER A 433 -4.74 -4.29 1.16
C SER A 433 -5.91 -4.67 0.22
N ILE A 434 -5.64 -5.41 -0.86
CA ILE A 434 -6.63 -6.04 -1.74
C ILE A 434 -6.93 -7.46 -1.26
N LEU A 435 -5.90 -8.23 -0.92
CA LEU A 435 -5.99 -9.58 -0.32
C LEU A 435 -6.88 -9.57 0.92
N GLU A 436 -6.73 -8.56 1.79
CA GLU A 436 -7.60 -8.35 2.95
C GLU A 436 -9.09 -8.31 2.57
N LYS A 437 -9.44 -7.75 1.41
CA LYS A 437 -10.83 -7.64 0.92
C LYS A 437 -11.29 -8.84 0.09
N MET A 438 -10.37 -9.70 -0.37
CA MET A 438 -10.66 -10.86 -1.23
C MET A 438 -10.57 -12.20 -0.48
N LEU A 439 -10.03 -12.19 0.74
CA LEU A 439 -9.98 -13.34 1.65
C LEU A 439 -11.00 -13.21 2.78
N ILE A 440 -11.11 -12.03 3.41
CA ILE A 440 -12.04 -11.81 4.53
C ILE A 440 -13.44 -11.53 3.98
N HIS A 441 -14.39 -12.37 4.36
CA HIS A 441 -15.78 -12.25 3.94
C HIS A 441 -16.48 -11.13 4.71
N GLY A 442 -16.54 -9.93 4.11
CA GLY A 442 -17.29 -8.78 4.62
C GLY A 442 -18.74 -8.72 4.10
N THR A 443 -19.38 -7.56 4.23
CA THR A 443 -20.73 -7.29 3.69
C THR A 443 -20.80 -7.22 2.16
N GLU A 444 -19.67 -7.26 1.47
CA GLU A 444 -19.54 -7.40 0.02
C GLU A 444 -18.70 -8.66 -0.23
N THR A 445 -19.32 -9.78 -0.60
CA THR A 445 -18.64 -11.04 -0.95
C THR A 445 -18.19 -11.01 -2.41
N PHE A 446 -16.88 -10.89 -2.64
CA PHE A 446 -16.31 -10.69 -3.99
C PHE A 446 -15.98 -11.98 -4.76
N LEU A 447 -15.90 -13.12 -4.06
CA LEU A 447 -15.50 -14.43 -4.57
C LEU A 447 -16.31 -15.50 -3.84
N ASP A 448 -16.73 -16.55 -4.55
CA ASP A 448 -17.42 -17.70 -3.97
C ASP A 448 -16.38 -18.81 -3.66
N PRO A 449 -16.14 -19.19 -2.39
CA PRO A 449 -15.06 -20.11 -2.01
C PRO A 449 -15.33 -21.59 -2.39
N ILE A 450 -16.47 -21.86 -3.04
CA ILE A 450 -16.88 -23.17 -3.56
C ILE A 450 -16.12 -23.52 -4.85
N ASP A 451 -15.63 -22.52 -5.58
CA ASP A 451 -14.86 -22.69 -6.81
C ASP A 451 -13.40 -23.10 -6.48
N PRO A 452 -12.94 -24.29 -6.90
CA PRO A 452 -11.61 -24.78 -6.57
C PRO A 452 -10.48 -23.96 -7.21
N ALA A 453 -10.69 -23.42 -8.42
CA ALA A 453 -9.66 -22.65 -9.11
C ALA A 453 -9.50 -21.26 -8.47
N ILE A 454 -10.56 -20.67 -7.92
CA ILE A 454 -10.48 -19.47 -7.08
C ILE A 454 -9.79 -19.80 -5.74
N LEU A 455 -10.16 -20.92 -5.12
CA LEU A 455 -9.60 -21.37 -3.85
C LEU A 455 -8.08 -21.57 -3.91
N ASP A 456 -7.55 -22.21 -4.95
CA ASP A 456 -6.09 -22.41 -5.14
C ASP A 456 -5.29 -21.08 -5.09
N HIS A 457 -5.86 -20.00 -5.65
CA HIS A 457 -5.24 -18.68 -5.62
C HIS A 457 -5.27 -18.08 -4.21
N GLN A 458 -6.42 -18.21 -3.50
CA GLN A 458 -6.57 -17.76 -2.12
C GLN A 458 -5.61 -18.50 -1.16
N ILE A 459 -5.47 -19.82 -1.32
CA ILE A 459 -4.53 -20.66 -0.55
C ILE A 459 -3.08 -20.23 -0.80
N THR A 460 -2.71 -19.97 -2.06
CA THR A 460 -1.37 -19.49 -2.43
C THR A 460 -1.05 -18.17 -1.71
N TRP A 461 -1.98 -17.21 -1.69
CA TRP A 461 -1.76 -15.93 -0.99
C TRP A 461 -1.62 -16.07 0.52
N ILE A 462 -2.35 -17.02 1.13
CA ILE A 462 -2.30 -17.28 2.58
C ILE A 462 -0.93 -17.82 2.98
N ARG A 463 -0.41 -18.83 2.25
CA ARG A 463 0.89 -19.48 2.51
C ARG A 463 2.08 -18.53 2.44
N GLU A 464 2.01 -17.51 1.58
CA GLU A 464 3.06 -16.49 1.39
C GLU A 464 3.20 -15.50 2.55
N LEU A 465 2.17 -15.29 3.39
CA LEU A 465 2.19 -14.21 4.39
C LEU A 465 3.29 -14.37 5.45
N PRO A 466 3.58 -15.57 6.00
CA PRO A 466 4.72 -15.80 6.90
C PRO A 466 6.08 -15.58 6.23
N GLU A 467 6.28 -16.04 5.00
CA GLU A 467 7.56 -15.88 4.30
C GLU A 467 7.84 -14.41 4.00
N LEU A 468 6.80 -13.67 3.56
CA LEU A 468 6.86 -12.22 3.40
C LEU A 468 7.15 -11.50 4.73
N LEU A 469 6.57 -11.95 5.84
CA LEU A 469 6.82 -11.37 7.16
C LEU A 469 8.28 -11.57 7.62
N VAL A 470 8.88 -12.72 7.30
CA VAL A 470 10.32 -12.98 7.53
C VAL A 470 11.18 -12.12 6.61
N ALA A 471 10.83 -12.03 5.31
CA ALA A 471 11.58 -11.28 4.31
C ALA A 471 11.56 -9.75 4.52
N LEU A 472 10.53 -9.19 5.18
CA LEU A 472 10.46 -7.77 5.56
C LEU A 472 11.40 -7.40 6.71
N GLY A 473 11.78 -8.37 7.54
CA GLY A 473 12.71 -8.19 8.64
C GLY A 473 12.28 -7.16 9.69
N ASP A 474 13.27 -6.60 10.36
CA ASP A 474 13.17 -5.52 11.35
C ASP A 474 13.16 -4.11 10.71
N LYS A 475 13.68 -3.98 9.48
CA LYS A 475 13.80 -2.72 8.71
C LYS A 475 12.46 -2.08 8.34
N HIS A 476 11.41 -2.87 8.13
CA HIS A 476 10.12 -2.39 7.61
C HIS A 476 8.95 -2.64 8.58
N PRO A 477 8.99 -2.09 9.82
CA PRO A 477 8.04 -2.46 10.86
C PRO A 477 6.59 -2.08 10.55
N SER A 478 6.36 -0.95 9.86
CA SER A 478 5.02 -0.57 9.39
C SER A 478 4.44 -1.56 8.40
N SER A 479 5.28 -2.21 7.60
CA SER A 479 4.91 -3.23 6.63
C SER A 479 4.61 -4.56 7.31
N SER A 480 5.50 -5.01 8.20
CA SER A 480 5.30 -6.21 9.03
C SER A 480 4.00 -6.11 9.84
N LYS A 481 3.65 -4.91 10.34
CA LYS A 481 2.38 -4.62 11.03
C LYS A 481 1.13 -4.81 10.14
N VAL A 482 1.21 -4.57 8.83
CA VAL A 482 0.09 -4.80 7.90
C VAL A 482 -0.07 -6.29 7.60
N VAL A 483 1.03 -7.02 7.39
CA VAL A 483 1.00 -8.48 7.20
C VAL A 483 0.45 -9.18 8.45
N LEU A 484 0.93 -8.82 9.64
CA LEU A 484 0.44 -9.38 10.92
C LEU A 484 -1.05 -9.09 11.17
N ARG A 485 -1.55 -7.91 10.78
CA ARG A 485 -2.99 -7.61 10.83
C ARG A 485 -3.79 -8.52 9.91
N LEU A 486 -3.34 -8.72 8.66
CA LEU A 486 -4.03 -9.63 7.74
C LEU A 486 -4.08 -11.05 8.31
N ILE A 487 -2.97 -11.59 8.85
CA ILE A 487 -2.94 -12.91 9.49
C ILE A 487 -3.92 -12.96 10.69
N ASN A 488 -3.91 -11.95 11.58
CA ASN A 488 -4.82 -11.87 12.73
C ASN A 488 -6.30 -11.65 12.33
N HIS A 489 -6.59 -11.09 11.15
CA HIS A 489 -7.95 -11.00 10.63
C HIS A 489 -8.37 -12.33 9.97
N LEU A 490 -7.45 -13.00 9.26
CA LEU A 490 -7.67 -14.32 8.68
C LEU A 490 -8.05 -15.35 9.74
N GLY A 491 -7.27 -15.48 10.82
CA GLY A 491 -7.57 -16.43 11.90
C GLY A 491 -8.94 -16.20 12.55
N GLY A 492 -9.33 -14.94 12.75
CA GLY A 492 -10.68 -14.59 13.22
C GLY A 492 -11.82 -14.96 12.24
N SER A 493 -11.53 -15.01 10.94
CA SER A 493 -12.49 -15.36 9.87
C SER A 493 -12.46 -16.82 9.42
N ALA A 494 -11.37 -17.56 9.69
CA ALA A 494 -11.14 -18.92 9.21
C ALA A 494 -12.16 -19.94 9.72
N THR A 495 -12.86 -19.62 10.81
CA THR A 495 -14.00 -20.37 11.35
C THR A 495 -15.15 -20.54 10.34
N MET A 496 -15.20 -19.72 9.28
CA MET A 496 -16.26 -19.74 8.27
C MET A 496 -16.04 -20.72 7.10
N HIS A 497 -14.81 -21.25 6.89
CA HIS A 497 -14.55 -22.18 5.78
C HIS A 497 -13.48 -23.24 6.12
N PRO A 498 -13.79 -24.55 6.07
CA PRO A 498 -12.87 -25.62 6.50
C PRO A 498 -11.50 -25.60 5.81
N SER A 499 -11.45 -25.32 4.50
CA SER A 499 -10.17 -25.26 3.77
C SER A 499 -9.30 -24.07 4.20
N PHE A 500 -9.92 -22.93 4.56
CA PHE A 500 -9.18 -21.78 5.08
C PHE A 500 -8.65 -22.05 6.48
N LEU A 501 -9.41 -22.76 7.33
CA LEU A 501 -8.94 -23.19 8.64
C LEU A 501 -7.73 -24.13 8.53
N LEU A 502 -7.77 -25.12 7.63
CA LEU A 502 -6.66 -26.05 7.42
C LEU A 502 -5.37 -25.31 6.99
N GLU A 503 -5.49 -24.36 6.06
CA GLU A 503 -4.33 -23.59 5.57
C GLU A 503 -3.84 -22.56 6.59
N TYR A 504 -4.75 -21.92 7.36
CA TYR A 504 -4.38 -21.04 8.47
C TYR A 504 -3.62 -21.81 9.55
N GLU A 505 -4.08 -23.01 9.92
CA GLU A 505 -3.37 -23.89 10.85
C GLU A 505 -2.03 -24.40 10.28
N GLY A 506 -1.91 -24.48 8.95
CA GLY A 506 -0.65 -24.76 8.25
C GLY A 506 0.41 -23.66 8.40
N LEU A 507 0.00 -22.40 8.62
CA LEU A 507 0.92 -21.26 8.74
C LEU A 507 1.91 -21.38 9.91
N LYS A 508 1.59 -22.17 10.94
CA LYS A 508 2.44 -22.37 12.13
C LYS A 508 3.87 -22.80 11.79
N SER A 509 4.02 -23.61 10.74
CA SER A 509 5.33 -24.11 10.29
C SER A 509 6.25 -22.96 9.84
N PRO A 510 5.93 -22.18 8.79
CA PRO A 510 6.76 -21.02 8.42
C PRO A 510 6.72 -19.87 9.45
N PHE A 511 5.71 -19.79 10.34
CA PHE A 511 5.72 -18.83 11.46
C PHE A 511 6.88 -19.07 12.45
N GLN A 512 7.44 -20.27 12.54
CA GLN A 512 8.62 -20.55 13.38
C GLN A 512 9.82 -19.65 13.02
N ALA A 513 10.05 -19.43 11.73
CA ALA A 513 11.16 -18.61 11.22
C ALA A 513 11.04 -17.13 11.62
N PHE A 514 9.84 -16.66 11.97
CA PHE A 514 9.63 -15.31 12.49
C PHE A 514 10.14 -15.12 13.94
N PHE A 515 10.22 -16.21 14.72
CA PHE A 515 10.72 -16.20 16.11
C PHE A 515 12.16 -16.70 16.23
N SER A 516 12.45 -17.91 15.74
CA SER A 516 13.82 -18.43 15.63
C SER A 516 13.88 -19.68 14.76
N MET A 517 14.96 -19.81 13.98
CA MET A 517 15.40 -21.09 13.43
C MET A 517 16.60 -21.63 14.23
N SER A 518 16.82 -22.94 14.18
CA SER A 518 18.19 -23.47 14.34
C SER A 518 18.74 -23.87 12.99
N ASP A 519 20.03 -23.63 12.78
CA ASP A 519 20.76 -24.30 11.71
C ASP A 519 21.00 -25.78 12.05
N GLY A 520 21.58 -26.53 11.12
CA GLY A 520 21.92 -27.94 11.31
C GLY A 520 23.10 -28.19 12.26
N GLU A 521 23.81 -27.13 12.68
CA GLU A 521 24.98 -27.18 13.57
C GLU A 521 24.61 -26.88 15.03
N GLY A 522 23.41 -26.35 15.28
CA GLY A 522 22.83 -26.10 16.59
C GLY A 522 22.79 -24.63 17.01
N ASN A 523 23.29 -23.70 16.19
CA ASN A 523 23.19 -22.27 16.49
C ASN A 523 21.74 -21.80 16.32
N ILE A 524 21.37 -20.73 17.03
CA ILE A 524 20.02 -20.17 17.00
C ILE A 524 20.03 -18.84 16.23
N CYS A 525 19.39 -18.83 15.07
CA CYS A 525 19.12 -17.64 14.28
C CYS A 525 17.78 -17.05 14.73
N TYR A 526 17.82 -15.96 15.51
CA TYR A 526 16.62 -15.27 15.96
C TYR A 526 15.93 -14.53 14.80
N GLY A 527 14.61 -14.68 14.72
CA GLY A 527 13.78 -14.07 13.69
C GLY A 527 13.41 -12.60 14.00
N PRO A 528 12.73 -11.91 13.06
CA PRO A 528 12.47 -10.47 13.15
C PRO A 528 11.65 -10.04 14.38
N PHE A 529 10.86 -10.94 14.99
CA PHE A 529 10.04 -10.64 16.16
C PHE A 529 10.79 -9.92 17.28
N VAL A 530 12.05 -10.31 17.55
CA VAL A 530 12.87 -9.75 18.65
C VAL A 530 13.07 -8.24 18.52
N ARG A 531 13.22 -7.73 17.29
CA ARG A 531 13.64 -6.35 16.99
C ARG A 531 12.52 -5.46 16.45
N LEU A 532 11.36 -6.03 16.16
CA LEU A 532 10.19 -5.27 15.71
C LEU A 532 9.56 -4.44 16.86
N PRO A 533 8.88 -3.32 16.58
CA PRO A 533 8.21 -2.53 17.60
C PRO A 533 7.08 -3.28 18.32
N ARG A 534 6.80 -2.83 19.55
CA ARG A 534 5.80 -3.43 20.47
C ARG A 534 4.46 -3.75 19.82
N ASP A 535 3.93 -2.84 19.02
CA ASP A 535 2.68 -3.03 18.27
C ASP A 535 2.66 -4.28 17.39
N CYS A 536 3.79 -4.63 16.77
CA CYS A 536 3.92 -5.83 15.94
C CYS A 536 4.07 -7.08 16.80
N GLN A 537 4.77 -6.96 17.92
CA GLN A 537 4.98 -8.07 18.85
C GLN A 537 3.67 -8.48 19.54
N GLU A 538 2.86 -7.53 20.03
CA GLU A 538 1.54 -7.81 20.60
C GLU A 538 0.56 -8.36 19.53
N LEU A 539 0.61 -7.89 18.28
CA LEU A 539 -0.17 -8.47 17.17
C LEU A 539 0.26 -9.91 16.83
N SER A 540 1.56 -10.21 16.89
CA SER A 540 2.06 -11.57 16.67
C SER A 540 1.62 -12.54 17.77
N LEU A 541 1.59 -12.08 19.03
CA LEU A 541 1.02 -12.83 20.14
C LEU A 541 -0.50 -13.04 19.99
N ALA A 542 -1.20 -12.08 19.39
CA ALA A 542 -2.61 -12.24 19.03
C ALA A 542 -2.81 -13.32 17.95
N CYS A 543 -2.01 -13.35 16.89
CA CYS A 543 -2.03 -14.45 15.90
C CYS A 543 -1.83 -15.82 16.55
N ILE A 544 -0.87 -15.94 17.48
CA ILE A 544 -0.60 -17.20 18.22
C ILE A 544 -1.83 -17.64 19.03
N SER A 545 -2.56 -16.69 19.64
CA SER A 545 -3.79 -17.00 20.40
C SER A 545 -4.99 -17.42 19.54
N GLN A 546 -4.92 -17.26 18.22
CA GLN A 546 -5.98 -17.66 17.29
C GLN A 546 -5.80 -19.06 16.68
N PHE A 547 -4.61 -19.65 16.74
CA PHE A 547 -4.41 -21.03 16.29
C PHE A 547 -5.20 -22.01 17.17
N SER A 548 -5.80 -23.05 16.60
CA SER A 548 -6.63 -24.02 17.36
C SER A 548 -5.82 -24.78 18.43
N CYS A 549 -4.54 -25.04 18.13
CA CYS A 549 -3.55 -25.57 19.05
C CYS A 549 -2.16 -25.07 18.64
N ALA A 550 -1.37 -24.51 19.57
CA ALA A 550 0.03 -24.24 19.30
C ALA A 550 0.82 -25.56 19.29
N ASP A 551 1.58 -25.82 18.24
CA ASP A 551 2.37 -27.05 18.07
C ASP A 551 3.75 -26.94 18.75
N PHE A 552 4.27 -28.07 19.21
CA PHE A 552 5.55 -28.15 19.91
C PHE A 552 6.73 -27.48 19.15
N PRO A 553 6.87 -27.61 17.81
CA PRO A 553 7.85 -26.85 17.04
C PRO A 553 7.71 -25.32 17.14
N LEU A 554 6.51 -24.76 16.98
CA LEU A 554 6.24 -23.32 17.15
C LEU A 554 6.55 -22.85 18.59
N LEU A 555 6.10 -23.62 19.59
CA LEU A 555 6.39 -23.33 21.00
C LEU A 555 7.90 -23.35 21.25
N LYS A 556 8.63 -24.34 20.73
CA LYS A 556 10.10 -24.44 20.84
C LYS A 556 10.83 -23.26 20.21
N ALA A 557 10.34 -22.73 19.07
CA ALA A 557 10.88 -21.51 18.47
C ALA A 557 10.64 -20.26 19.35
N ILE A 558 9.47 -20.17 19.98
CA ILE A 558 9.15 -19.07 20.90
C ILE A 558 9.94 -19.19 22.22
N THR A 559 10.14 -20.39 22.77
CA THR A 559 11.02 -20.62 23.93
C THR A 559 12.45 -20.19 23.64
N LYS A 560 13.01 -20.57 22.49
CA LYS A 560 14.33 -20.10 22.04
C LYS A 560 14.38 -18.58 21.95
N CYS A 561 13.38 -17.95 21.33
CA CYS A 561 13.25 -16.50 21.24
C CYS A 561 13.24 -15.83 22.63
N CYS A 562 12.57 -16.42 23.63
CA CYS A 562 12.55 -15.96 25.02
C CYS A 562 13.92 -16.05 25.74
N LEU A 563 14.85 -16.88 25.23
CA LEU A 563 16.22 -17.01 25.73
C LEU A 563 17.21 -16.07 25.01
N CYS A 564 16.75 -15.25 24.07
CA CYS A 564 17.57 -14.26 23.37
C CYS A 564 17.95 -13.08 24.31
N ASN A 565 19.22 -12.66 24.29
CA ASN A 565 19.68 -11.52 25.09
C ASN A 565 19.23 -10.15 24.53
N ASP A 566 18.86 -10.08 23.24
CA ASP A 566 18.44 -8.85 22.54
C ASP A 566 16.97 -8.46 22.84
N LEU A 567 16.19 -9.35 23.47
CA LEU A 567 14.75 -9.19 23.69
C LEU A 567 14.44 -8.28 24.90
N ASP A 568 13.37 -7.48 24.83
CA ASP A 568 12.90 -6.65 25.95
C ASP A 568 12.38 -7.53 27.11
N PRO A 569 12.90 -7.40 28.36
CA PRO A 569 12.35 -8.11 29.51
C PRO A 569 10.85 -7.88 29.72
N ASN A 570 10.33 -6.69 29.40
CA ASN A 570 8.90 -6.38 29.53
C ASN A 570 8.05 -7.03 28.43
N LEU A 571 8.67 -7.53 27.36
CA LEU A 571 8.04 -8.41 26.39
C LEU A 571 8.15 -9.86 26.83
N LEU A 572 9.29 -10.30 27.38
CA LEU A 572 9.42 -11.63 28.00
C LEU A 572 8.35 -11.85 29.09
N PHE A 573 8.16 -10.89 30.00
CA PHE A 573 7.09 -10.89 31.00
C PHE A 573 5.69 -11.04 30.37
N ARG A 574 5.47 -10.38 29.22
CA ARG A 574 4.21 -10.41 28.49
C ARG A 574 3.96 -11.76 27.80
N ILE A 575 4.98 -12.37 27.21
CA ILE A 575 4.88 -13.71 26.58
C ILE A 575 4.47 -14.74 27.64
N ILE A 576 5.13 -14.74 28.81
CA ILE A 576 4.78 -15.62 29.94
C ILE A 576 3.34 -15.39 30.41
N GLU A 577 2.89 -14.12 30.45
CA GLU A 577 1.51 -13.76 30.81
C GLU A 577 0.44 -14.17 29.78
N VAL A 578 0.78 -14.21 28.50
CA VAL A 578 -0.10 -14.71 27.44
C VAL A 578 -0.13 -16.24 27.49
N PHE A 579 1.03 -16.89 27.48
CA PHE A 579 1.16 -18.35 27.50
C PHE A 579 0.56 -18.97 28.76
N GLY A 580 0.68 -18.31 29.92
CA GLY A 580 0.04 -18.77 31.15
C GLY A 580 -1.50 -18.75 31.12
N ARG A 581 -2.11 -17.90 30.29
CA ARG A 581 -3.56 -17.80 30.11
C ARG A 581 -4.07 -18.47 28.83
N ALA A 582 -3.18 -18.98 27.97
CA ALA A 582 -3.53 -19.52 26.67
C ALA A 582 -4.24 -20.87 26.79
N GLU A 583 -5.50 -20.93 26.38
CA GLU A 583 -6.31 -22.16 26.38
C GLU A 583 -5.90 -23.09 25.22
N ASN A 584 -5.42 -22.53 24.10
CA ASN A 584 -4.96 -23.23 22.90
C ASN A 584 -3.55 -23.84 23.01
N ILE A 585 -2.98 -23.93 24.21
CA ILE A 585 -1.70 -24.62 24.46
C ILE A 585 -1.95 -25.72 25.48
N GLN A 586 -1.47 -26.94 25.24
CA GLN A 586 -1.65 -28.02 26.22
C GLN A 586 -0.96 -27.68 27.55
N ILE A 587 -1.46 -28.23 28.65
CA ILE A 587 -0.89 -27.96 29.99
C ILE A 587 0.57 -28.43 30.02
N ALA A 588 0.86 -29.64 29.52
CA ALA A 588 2.23 -30.18 29.45
C ALA A 588 3.21 -29.25 28.73
N ASP A 589 2.85 -28.68 27.57
CA ASP A 589 3.71 -27.76 26.84
C ASP A 589 3.89 -26.41 27.56
N ARG A 590 2.86 -25.89 28.22
CA ARG A 590 2.97 -24.68 29.07
C ARG A 590 3.92 -24.89 30.25
N LEU A 591 3.82 -26.05 30.90
CA LEU A 591 4.72 -26.45 31.98
C LEU A 591 6.16 -26.62 31.46
N GLY A 592 6.34 -27.30 30.32
CA GLY A 592 7.63 -27.45 29.66
C GLY A 592 8.26 -26.11 29.26
N PHE A 593 7.48 -25.17 28.72
CA PHE A 593 7.92 -23.80 28.44
C PHE A 593 8.42 -23.08 29.71
N PHE A 594 7.66 -23.13 30.80
CA PHE A 594 8.05 -22.51 32.07
C PHE A 594 9.33 -23.12 32.66
N VAL A 595 9.45 -24.45 32.71
CA VAL A 595 10.66 -25.11 33.25
C VAL A 595 11.87 -24.81 32.37
N THR A 596 11.75 -24.94 31.04
CA THR A 596 12.85 -24.63 30.11
C THR A 596 13.34 -23.19 30.26
N LEU A 597 12.42 -22.24 30.44
CA LEU A 597 12.77 -20.83 30.65
C LEU A 597 13.50 -20.62 31.98
N LEU A 598 13.04 -21.22 33.09
CA LEU A 598 13.70 -21.07 34.39
C LEU A 598 15.05 -21.79 34.46
N SER A 599 15.20 -22.96 33.83
CA SER A 599 16.45 -23.72 33.77
C SER A 599 17.54 -23.02 32.93
N HIS A 600 17.17 -22.39 31.80
CA HIS A 600 18.14 -21.99 30.78
C HIS A 600 18.25 -20.48 30.51
N LEU A 601 17.50 -19.62 31.20
CA LEU A 601 17.73 -18.17 31.11
C LEU A 601 19.16 -17.84 31.59
N LYS A 602 20.00 -17.35 30.67
CA LYS A 602 21.42 -17.08 30.96
C LYS A 602 21.58 -15.84 31.84
N VAL A 603 21.79 -16.06 33.14
CA VAL A 603 22.08 -14.98 34.09
C VAL A 603 23.58 -14.63 34.07
N ILE A 604 23.88 -13.34 34.16
CA ILE A 604 25.23 -12.79 34.36
C ILE A 604 25.23 -12.08 35.73
N PRO A 605 26.19 -12.36 36.63
CA PRO A 605 26.27 -11.68 37.92
C PRO A 605 26.40 -10.16 37.79
N GLU A 606 25.58 -9.41 38.54
CA GLU A 606 25.68 -7.95 38.64
C GLU A 606 26.83 -7.56 39.60
N ASN A 607 28.00 -7.25 39.04
CA ASN A 607 29.15 -6.73 39.81
C ASN A 607 29.07 -5.22 40.10
N GLU A 608 28.17 -4.49 39.44
CA GLU A 608 27.98 -3.04 39.60
C GLU A 608 26.49 -2.66 39.67
N PRO A 609 26.13 -1.58 40.39
CA PRO A 609 24.75 -1.11 40.51
C PRO A 609 24.29 -0.38 39.23
N ILE A 610 23.81 -1.15 38.24
CA ILE A 610 23.17 -0.59 37.04
C ILE A 610 21.87 0.13 37.43
N GLU A 611 21.65 1.32 36.88
CA GLU A 611 20.44 2.13 37.06
C GLU A 611 19.16 1.36 36.67
N GLU A 612 18.05 1.64 37.38
CA GLU A 612 16.79 0.89 37.23
C GLU A 612 16.15 0.97 35.83
N THR A 613 16.61 1.90 35.00
CA THR A 613 16.10 2.20 33.66
C THR A 613 16.51 1.18 32.59
N GLN A 614 17.54 0.35 32.81
CA GLN A 614 18.05 -0.61 31.83
C GLN A 614 18.13 -2.05 32.36
N LEU A 615 16.97 -2.64 32.67
CA LEU A 615 16.85 -4.09 32.86
C LEU A 615 17.30 -4.84 31.59
N LYS A 616 18.30 -5.70 31.74
CA LYS A 616 18.75 -6.66 30.71
C LYS A 616 18.14 -8.03 30.99
N ILE A 617 17.94 -8.85 29.96
CA ILE A 617 17.39 -10.21 30.14
C ILE A 617 18.29 -11.06 31.03
N SER A 618 19.61 -10.92 30.87
CA SER A 618 20.61 -11.64 31.66
C SER A 618 20.81 -11.14 33.10
N SER A 619 19.98 -10.20 33.59
CA SER A 619 20.05 -9.78 35.00
C SER A 619 19.36 -10.78 35.94
N PRO A 620 19.90 -11.02 37.16
CA PRO A 620 19.19 -11.73 38.23
C PRO A 620 17.80 -11.15 38.51
N ARG A 621 17.68 -9.81 38.39
CA ARG A 621 16.42 -9.07 38.55
C ARG A 621 15.35 -9.50 37.55
N THR A 622 15.73 -9.79 36.30
CA THR A 622 14.82 -10.34 35.29
C THR A 622 14.39 -11.75 35.65
N LEU A 623 15.32 -12.66 36.00
CA LEU A 623 14.94 -14.03 36.38
C LEU A 623 14.01 -14.06 37.61
N HIS A 624 14.25 -13.20 38.62
CA HIS A 624 13.34 -13.06 39.77
C HIS A 624 11.93 -12.59 39.38
N LYS A 625 11.83 -11.66 38.42
CA LYS A 625 10.53 -11.24 37.85
C LYS A 625 9.86 -12.37 37.05
N VAL A 626 10.60 -13.07 36.18
CA VAL A 626 10.13 -14.26 35.44
C VAL A 626 9.59 -15.30 36.42
N THR A 627 10.37 -15.67 37.44
CA THR A 627 9.99 -16.65 38.48
C THR A 627 8.67 -16.26 39.15
N LYS A 628 8.51 -14.99 39.55
CA LYS A 628 7.25 -14.50 40.14
C LYS A 628 6.06 -14.59 39.19
N ILE A 629 6.24 -14.28 37.91
CA ILE A 629 5.14 -14.35 36.93
C ILE A 629 4.78 -15.81 36.66
N VAL A 630 5.76 -16.70 36.47
CA VAL A 630 5.55 -18.16 36.33
C VAL A 630 4.82 -18.72 37.55
N CYS A 631 5.27 -18.41 38.76
CA CYS A 631 4.61 -18.84 40.01
C CYS A 631 3.16 -18.34 40.08
N ARG A 632 2.88 -17.10 39.67
CA ARG A 632 1.51 -16.57 39.62
C ARG A 632 0.65 -17.26 38.55
N CYS A 633 1.20 -17.56 37.37
CA CYS A 633 0.49 -18.31 36.33
C CYS A 633 0.14 -19.72 36.83
N LEU A 634 1.10 -20.42 37.43
CA LEU A 634 0.90 -21.74 38.03
C LEU A 634 -0.16 -21.72 39.16
N SER A 635 -0.17 -20.70 40.03
CA SER A 635 -1.20 -20.57 41.08
C SER A 635 -2.62 -20.27 40.58
N VAL A 636 -2.77 -19.95 39.28
CA VAL A 636 -4.07 -19.73 38.60
C VAL A 636 -4.44 -20.93 37.72
N MET A 637 -3.51 -21.84 37.45
CA MET A 637 -3.77 -23.06 36.69
C MET A 637 -4.36 -24.16 37.59
N GLY A 638 -5.68 -24.35 37.53
CA GLY A 638 -6.35 -25.60 37.91
C GLY A 638 -5.96 -26.20 39.28
N ASP A 639 -5.61 -27.49 39.27
CA ASP A 639 -5.36 -28.29 40.47
C ASP A 639 -3.86 -28.31 40.85
N ILE A 640 -3.49 -27.50 41.84
CA ILE A 640 -2.11 -27.31 42.33
C ILE A 640 -1.37 -28.63 42.63
N PRO A 641 -1.91 -29.59 43.41
CA PRO A 641 -1.24 -30.88 43.63
C PRO A 641 -1.06 -31.74 42.37
N LEU A 642 -1.94 -31.65 41.36
CA LEU A 642 -1.72 -32.32 40.07
C LEU A 642 -0.57 -31.65 39.30
N LEU A 643 -0.49 -30.31 39.34
CA LEU A 643 0.65 -29.58 38.76
C LEU A 643 1.96 -29.89 39.48
N LEU A 644 1.94 -30.10 40.80
CA LEU A 644 3.11 -30.53 41.55
C LEU A 644 3.60 -31.89 41.04
N GLN A 645 2.70 -32.89 40.93
CA GLN A 645 3.04 -34.21 40.39
C GLN A 645 3.60 -34.17 38.96
N LEU A 646 3.04 -33.32 38.10
CA LEU A 646 3.52 -33.14 36.72
C LEU A 646 4.86 -32.40 36.60
N LEU A 647 5.27 -31.64 37.63
CA LEU A 647 6.48 -30.81 37.61
C LEU A 647 7.63 -31.37 38.46
N GLU A 648 7.36 -32.14 39.51
CA GLU A 648 8.37 -32.46 40.51
C GLU A 648 9.56 -33.24 39.93
N GLU A 649 9.32 -34.33 39.20
CA GLU A 649 10.39 -35.12 38.55
C GLU A 649 11.17 -34.28 37.53
N ILE A 650 10.48 -33.46 36.74
CA ILE A 650 11.09 -32.61 35.72
C ILE A 650 12.01 -31.57 36.38
N ILE A 651 11.54 -30.90 37.44
CA ILE A 651 12.32 -29.89 38.16
C ILE A 651 13.48 -30.54 38.92
N VAL A 652 13.28 -31.70 39.54
CA VAL A 652 14.35 -32.41 40.26
C VAL A 652 15.43 -32.92 39.31
N GLY A 653 15.05 -33.48 38.15
CA GLY A 653 16.00 -33.84 37.10
C GLY A 653 16.79 -32.63 36.59
N GLN A 654 16.14 -31.47 36.44
CA GLN A 654 16.84 -30.22 36.08
C GLN A 654 17.80 -29.74 37.19
N LEU A 655 17.46 -29.89 38.47
CA LEU A 655 18.35 -29.58 39.60
C LEU A 655 19.56 -30.53 39.68
N GLN A 656 19.40 -31.80 39.34
CA GLN A 656 20.49 -32.78 39.28
C GLN A 656 21.54 -32.46 38.21
N LEU A 657 21.17 -31.73 37.14
CA LEU A 657 22.11 -31.20 36.13
C LEU A 657 23.01 -30.05 36.65
N LYS A 658 22.84 -29.62 37.90
CA LYS A 658 23.58 -28.53 38.57
C LYS A 658 23.55 -27.20 37.77
N PRO A 659 22.36 -26.64 37.52
CA PRO A 659 22.22 -25.32 36.91
C PRO A 659 22.74 -24.23 37.85
N ASP A 660 22.97 -23.03 37.30
CA ASP A 660 23.47 -21.88 38.05
C ASP A 660 22.59 -21.55 39.28
N ILE A 661 23.16 -20.99 40.34
CA ILE A 661 22.46 -20.79 41.64
C ILE A 661 21.15 -20.03 41.44
N GLU A 662 21.10 -19.05 40.55
CA GLU A 662 19.90 -18.26 40.24
C GLU A 662 18.78 -19.10 39.60
N ASN A 663 19.15 -20.01 38.67
CA ASN A 663 18.24 -20.91 37.98
C ASN A 663 17.77 -22.04 38.91
N ALA A 664 18.69 -22.67 39.67
CA ALA A 664 18.37 -23.65 40.71
C ALA A 664 17.41 -23.06 41.76
N ARG A 665 17.66 -21.82 42.17
CA ARG A 665 16.81 -21.05 43.08
C ARG A 665 15.42 -20.78 42.51
N ALA A 666 15.32 -20.44 41.23
CA ALA A 666 14.04 -20.20 40.56
C ALA A 666 13.20 -21.48 40.47
N LEU A 667 13.83 -22.60 40.13
CA LEU A 667 13.24 -23.93 40.10
C LEU A 667 12.73 -24.37 41.49
N LEU A 668 13.55 -24.23 42.54
CA LEU A 668 13.13 -24.51 43.93
C LEU A 668 11.98 -23.61 44.39
N GLN A 669 11.93 -22.35 43.93
CA GLN A 669 10.84 -21.43 44.24
C GLN A 669 9.51 -21.86 43.60
N VAL A 670 9.51 -22.55 42.46
CA VAL A 670 8.31 -23.15 41.87
C VAL A 670 7.79 -24.30 42.74
N ILE A 671 8.66 -25.23 43.16
CA ILE A 671 8.27 -26.32 44.08
C ILE A 671 7.67 -25.73 45.38
N CYS A 672 8.32 -24.73 45.97
CA CYS A 672 7.82 -24.05 47.18
C CYS A 672 6.49 -23.29 46.99
N THR A 673 6.08 -23.02 45.74
CA THR A 673 4.78 -22.40 45.43
C THR A 673 3.67 -23.44 45.28
N LEU A 674 4.03 -24.67 44.87
CA LEU A 674 3.09 -25.76 44.61
C LEU A 674 2.92 -26.74 45.77
N ASP A 675 3.88 -26.82 46.70
CA ASP A 675 3.76 -27.57 47.97
C ASP A 675 2.81 -26.86 48.94
N SER A 676 1.52 -26.80 48.61
CA SER A 676 0.47 -26.08 49.34
C SER A 676 0.20 -26.68 50.73
N GLU A 677 0.16 -28.01 50.81
CA GLU A 677 0.23 -28.79 52.05
C GLU A 677 1.62 -29.41 52.23
N PRO A 678 2.06 -29.74 53.46
CA PRO A 678 3.43 -30.19 53.70
C PRO A 678 3.78 -31.49 52.97
N THR A 679 4.66 -31.39 51.97
CA THR A 679 5.36 -32.52 51.34
C THR A 679 4.46 -33.51 50.62
N ARG A 680 3.70 -33.03 49.64
CA ARG A 680 3.02 -33.92 48.68
C ARG A 680 3.96 -34.56 47.63
N LEU A 681 5.27 -34.22 47.69
CA LEU A 681 6.34 -34.75 46.83
C LEU A 681 6.52 -36.27 46.94
N SER A 682 6.79 -36.93 45.80
CA SER A 682 7.10 -38.36 45.75
C SER A 682 8.41 -38.73 46.46
N VAL A 683 8.58 -40.03 46.75
CA VAL A 683 9.80 -40.58 47.34
C VAL A 683 11.03 -40.35 46.45
N GLU A 684 10.85 -40.39 45.14
CA GLU A 684 11.92 -40.26 44.13
C GLU A 684 12.35 -38.80 43.99
N SER A 685 11.39 -37.86 43.94
CA SER A 685 11.67 -36.42 44.02
C SER A 685 12.36 -36.04 45.34
N LEU A 686 11.94 -36.62 46.47
CA LEU A 686 12.59 -36.38 47.77
C LEU A 686 14.04 -36.92 47.80
N ALA A 687 14.32 -38.04 47.14
CA ALA A 687 15.68 -38.57 47.01
C ALA A 687 16.55 -37.64 46.13
N GLY A 688 16.08 -37.29 44.92
CA GLY A 688 16.84 -36.43 44.01
C GLY A 688 17.05 -35.00 44.52
N LEU A 689 16.11 -34.46 45.32
CA LEU A 689 16.33 -33.24 46.09
C LEU A 689 17.41 -33.43 47.17
N SER A 690 17.43 -34.57 47.86
CA SER A 690 18.43 -34.82 48.90
C SER A 690 19.86 -34.97 48.39
N ASP A 691 20.04 -35.41 47.14
CA ASP A 691 21.35 -35.46 46.48
C ASP A 691 21.80 -34.10 45.94
N SER A 692 20.88 -33.28 45.44
CA SER A 692 21.19 -32.00 44.76
C SER A 692 21.29 -30.80 45.72
N LEU A 693 20.41 -30.72 46.72
CA LEU A 693 20.38 -29.61 47.68
C LEU A 693 21.68 -29.40 48.48
N PRO A 694 22.41 -30.44 48.93
CA PRO A 694 23.68 -30.25 49.64
C PRO A 694 24.71 -29.48 48.81
N SER A 695 24.84 -29.76 47.51
CA SER A 695 25.73 -28.96 46.63
C SER A 695 25.26 -27.50 46.53
N TYR A 696 23.99 -27.28 46.17
CA TYR A 696 23.42 -25.92 46.05
C TYR A 696 23.59 -25.08 47.33
N LEU A 697 23.40 -25.69 48.50
CA LEU A 697 23.57 -25.03 49.80
C LEU A 697 25.04 -24.66 50.09
N LEU A 698 25.99 -25.51 49.70
CA LEU A 698 27.42 -25.20 49.81
C LEU A 698 27.84 -24.14 48.79
N ASP A 699 27.34 -24.18 47.57
CA ASP A 699 27.66 -23.22 46.51
C ASP A 699 27.22 -21.79 46.89
N ILE A 700 26.09 -21.64 47.61
CA ILE A 700 25.67 -20.34 48.19
C ILE A 700 26.71 -19.81 49.20
N VAL A 701 27.22 -20.67 50.08
CA VAL A 701 28.22 -20.27 51.10
C VAL A 701 29.54 -19.88 50.44
N HIS A 702 29.95 -20.56 49.37
CA HIS A 702 31.16 -20.25 48.61
C HIS A 702 31.02 -18.97 47.75
N ARG A 703 29.86 -18.73 47.10
CA ARG A 703 29.64 -17.50 46.31
C ARG A 703 29.35 -16.26 47.17
N ILE A 704 28.84 -16.44 48.40
CA ILE A 704 28.52 -15.36 49.33
C ILE A 704 29.20 -15.65 50.69
N PRO A 705 30.55 -15.59 50.76
CA PRO A 705 31.27 -15.74 52.01
C PRO A 705 31.00 -14.55 52.93
N ILE A 706 30.76 -14.78 54.23
CA ILE A 706 30.56 -13.68 55.20
C ILE A 706 31.86 -13.52 55.99
N GLY A 707 32.65 -12.51 55.62
CA GLY A 707 33.99 -12.30 56.17
C GLY A 707 33.99 -11.62 57.54
N ALA A 708 34.99 -11.93 58.37
CA ALA A 708 35.23 -11.21 59.64
C ALA A 708 35.87 -9.81 59.46
N ASN A 709 36.26 -9.46 58.23
CA ASN A 709 36.98 -8.22 57.88
C ASN A 709 36.07 -7.19 57.19
N GLU A 710 34.75 -7.37 57.29
CA GLU A 710 33.76 -6.56 56.58
C GLU A 710 33.14 -5.45 57.46
N THR A 711 32.55 -4.46 56.80
CA THR A 711 31.75 -3.44 57.48
C THR A 711 30.45 -4.03 58.01
N ALA A 712 29.89 -3.45 59.07
CA ALA A 712 28.61 -3.90 59.62
C ALA A 712 27.48 -3.81 58.58
N GLU A 713 27.50 -2.79 57.70
CA GLU A 713 26.50 -2.61 56.65
C GLU A 713 26.66 -3.63 55.51
N SER A 714 27.89 -3.88 55.03
CA SER A 714 28.13 -4.91 54.00
C SER A 714 27.77 -6.31 54.52
N THR A 715 28.10 -6.62 55.78
CA THR A 715 27.74 -7.87 56.44
C THR A 715 26.22 -8.08 56.43
N VAL A 716 25.43 -7.05 56.79
CA VAL A 716 23.96 -7.12 56.77
C VAL A 716 23.39 -7.27 55.36
N LEU A 717 24.06 -6.71 54.33
CA LEU A 717 23.68 -6.91 52.93
C LEU A 717 23.99 -8.33 52.45
N LEU A 718 25.16 -8.88 52.78
CA LEU A 718 25.51 -10.27 52.47
C LEU A 718 24.63 -11.28 53.21
N GLU A 719 24.25 -11.01 54.47
CA GLU A 719 23.28 -11.84 55.19
C GLU A 719 21.91 -11.85 54.50
N LYS A 720 21.40 -10.69 54.05
CA LYS A 720 20.16 -10.60 53.28
C LYS A 720 20.26 -11.34 51.94
N ALA A 721 21.39 -11.24 51.25
CA ALA A 721 21.64 -11.96 50.00
C ALA A 721 21.72 -13.48 50.24
N ARG A 722 22.50 -13.95 51.20
CA ARG A 722 22.64 -15.37 51.57
C ARG A 722 21.27 -15.95 51.99
N PHE A 723 20.50 -15.23 52.81
CA PHE A 723 19.13 -15.63 53.18
C PHE A 723 18.17 -15.69 51.98
N TYR A 724 18.28 -14.75 51.03
CA TYR A 724 17.46 -14.74 49.82
C TYR A 724 17.56 -16.06 49.04
N TYR A 725 18.74 -16.67 48.88
CA TYR A 725 18.93 -17.97 48.21
C TYR A 725 18.61 -19.18 49.09
N LEU A 726 18.82 -19.10 50.41
CA LEU A 726 18.56 -20.20 51.34
C LEU A 726 17.06 -20.39 51.66
N LYS A 727 16.24 -19.34 51.51
CA LYS A 727 14.81 -19.34 51.86
C LYS A 727 13.97 -20.50 51.25
N PRO A 728 14.11 -20.92 49.97
CA PRO A 728 13.36 -22.04 49.42
C PRO A 728 13.69 -23.37 50.14
N CYS A 729 14.97 -23.62 50.41
CA CYS A 729 15.39 -24.81 51.14
C CYS A 729 14.84 -24.82 52.57
N TYR A 730 14.82 -23.66 53.24
CA TYR A 730 14.25 -23.54 54.59
C TYR A 730 12.76 -23.89 54.61
N PHE A 731 11.99 -23.38 53.64
CA PHE A 731 10.57 -23.71 53.48
C PHE A 731 10.35 -25.23 53.32
N LEU A 732 11.14 -25.89 52.47
CA LEU A 732 11.07 -27.35 52.28
C LEU A 732 11.50 -28.13 53.53
N PHE A 733 12.53 -27.69 54.26
CA PHE A 733 13.03 -28.38 55.45
C PHE A 733 12.10 -28.25 56.67
N ILE A 734 11.46 -27.10 56.88
CA ILE A 734 10.45 -26.90 57.94
C ILE A 734 9.24 -27.82 57.70
N ARG A 735 8.89 -28.05 56.43
CA ARG A 735 7.73 -28.89 56.03
C ARG A 735 8.09 -30.36 55.89
N SER A 736 9.35 -30.71 55.64
CA SER A 736 9.81 -32.07 55.36
C SER A 736 10.81 -32.59 56.36
N ARG A 737 10.32 -33.33 57.37
CA ARG A 737 11.21 -34.06 58.28
C ARG A 737 12.08 -35.06 57.51
N ARG A 738 11.51 -35.75 56.52
CA ARG A 738 12.19 -36.77 55.70
C ARG A 738 13.29 -36.17 54.81
N LEU A 739 13.03 -35.07 54.11
CA LEU A 739 14.05 -34.42 53.28
C LEU A 739 15.21 -33.90 54.13
N LEU A 740 14.91 -33.30 55.29
CA LEU A 740 15.96 -32.79 56.17
C LEU A 740 16.83 -33.92 56.74
N THR A 741 16.27 -35.07 57.16
CA THR A 741 17.07 -36.25 57.54
C THR A 741 17.97 -36.72 56.40
N LEU A 742 17.46 -36.80 55.16
CA LEU A 742 18.25 -37.24 54.01
C LEU A 742 19.38 -36.23 53.68
N VAL A 743 19.07 -34.94 53.60
CA VAL A 743 20.05 -33.87 53.35
C VAL A 743 21.14 -33.83 54.44
N LEU A 744 20.79 -34.00 55.71
CA LEU A 744 21.77 -34.08 56.81
C LEU A 744 22.68 -35.31 56.65
N ASN A 745 22.14 -36.46 56.24
CA ASN A 745 22.95 -37.66 55.98
C ASN A 745 23.91 -37.49 54.77
N VAL A 746 23.49 -36.80 53.70
CA VAL A 746 24.38 -36.48 52.57
C VAL A 746 25.41 -35.42 52.96
N MET A 747 25.05 -34.39 53.73
CA MET A 747 26.03 -33.46 54.31
C MET A 747 27.04 -34.19 55.20
N ARG A 748 26.62 -35.22 55.96
CA ARG A 748 27.50 -36.07 56.76
C ARG A 748 28.48 -36.87 55.91
N SER A 749 28.09 -37.35 54.72
CA SER A 749 29.03 -38.04 53.82
C SER A 749 30.06 -37.05 53.25
N LEU A 750 29.61 -35.87 52.81
CA LEU A 750 30.40 -34.76 52.25
C LEU A 750 31.40 -34.09 53.23
N VAL A 751 31.45 -34.50 54.50
CA VAL A 751 32.56 -34.13 55.41
C VAL A 751 33.79 -34.98 55.08
N ASP A 752 34.65 -34.51 54.18
CA ASP A 752 35.91 -35.16 53.78
C ASP A 752 37.10 -34.20 53.72
N ASP A 753 36.88 -32.95 53.28
CA ASP A 753 37.90 -31.90 53.18
C ASP A 753 37.61 -30.64 54.02
N SER A 754 38.69 -30.01 54.46
CA SER A 754 38.81 -28.74 55.17
C SER A 754 37.93 -27.59 54.66
N GLY A 755 37.90 -27.33 53.35
CA GLY A 755 37.07 -26.27 52.76
C GLY A 755 35.57 -26.53 52.95
N ARG A 756 35.15 -27.79 52.75
CA ARG A 756 33.75 -28.21 52.96
C ARG A 756 33.37 -28.17 54.43
N ILE A 757 34.27 -28.57 55.33
CA ILE A 757 34.07 -28.46 56.79
C ILE A 757 33.74 -27.02 57.19
N CYS A 758 34.51 -26.03 56.69
CA CYS A 758 34.23 -24.62 56.94
C CYS A 758 32.83 -24.21 56.42
N ALA A 759 32.52 -24.57 55.18
CA ALA A 759 31.26 -24.18 54.54
C ALA A 759 30.02 -24.83 55.19
N ILE A 760 30.12 -26.09 55.64
CA ILE A 760 29.06 -26.79 56.39
C ILE A 760 28.79 -26.08 57.73
N ALA A 761 29.85 -25.70 58.46
CA ALA A 761 29.70 -25.00 59.73
C ALA A 761 29.10 -23.59 59.57
N GLU A 762 29.55 -22.82 58.56
CA GLU A 762 28.93 -21.54 58.18
C GLU A 762 27.46 -21.69 57.76
N LEU A 763 27.10 -22.79 57.09
CA LEU A 763 25.72 -23.07 56.71
C LEU A 763 24.83 -23.30 57.93
N PHE A 764 25.25 -24.14 58.88
CA PHE A 764 24.49 -24.37 60.12
C PHE A 764 24.31 -23.09 60.93
N LEU A 765 25.35 -22.25 61.05
CA LEU A 765 25.25 -20.93 61.70
C LEU A 765 24.25 -20.02 60.96
N SER A 766 24.22 -20.07 59.63
CA SER A 766 23.26 -19.31 58.81
C SER A 766 21.82 -19.80 59.02
N MET A 767 21.61 -21.12 59.10
CA MET A 767 20.30 -21.73 59.40
C MET A 767 19.82 -21.37 60.82
N HIS A 768 20.72 -21.41 61.81
CA HIS A 768 20.39 -21.12 63.20
C HIS A 768 20.01 -19.64 63.45
N LYS A 769 20.38 -18.72 62.56
CA LYS A 769 19.94 -17.31 62.62
C LYS A 769 18.44 -17.15 62.32
N ASN A 770 17.82 -18.02 61.52
CA ASN A 770 16.37 -18.03 61.31
C ASN A 770 15.65 -18.81 62.43
N ALA A 771 14.55 -18.25 62.96
CA ALA A 771 13.85 -18.80 64.11
C ALA A 771 13.14 -20.14 63.79
N ASP A 772 12.49 -20.23 62.64
CA ASP A 772 11.70 -21.40 62.23
C ASP A 772 12.62 -22.60 61.95
N MET A 773 13.74 -22.36 61.25
CA MET A 773 14.80 -23.34 61.03
C MET A 773 15.50 -23.75 62.33
N ARG A 774 15.69 -22.83 63.29
CA ARG A 774 16.22 -23.18 64.62
C ARG A 774 15.31 -24.17 65.35
N GLN A 775 14.00 -23.90 65.40
CA GLN A 775 13.00 -24.78 66.01
C GLN A 775 12.84 -26.11 65.25
N THR A 776 13.15 -26.13 63.95
CA THR A 776 13.21 -27.35 63.15
C THR A 776 14.47 -28.15 63.51
N LEU A 777 15.66 -27.54 63.47
CA LEU A 777 16.95 -28.19 63.71
C LEU A 777 17.10 -28.76 65.13
N SER A 778 16.47 -28.14 66.14
CA SER A 778 16.46 -28.70 67.52
C SER A 778 15.77 -30.07 67.62
N GLN A 779 15.04 -30.51 66.58
CA GLN A 779 14.42 -31.85 66.49
C GLN A 779 15.33 -32.91 65.84
N PHE A 780 16.56 -32.53 65.47
CA PHE A 780 17.57 -33.34 64.76
C PHE A 780 18.95 -33.26 65.44
N GLN A 781 19.00 -33.01 66.75
CA GLN A 781 20.24 -32.90 67.51
C GLN A 781 21.14 -34.15 67.38
N GLN A 782 20.57 -35.34 67.15
CA GLN A 782 21.34 -36.57 66.92
C GLN A 782 22.05 -36.56 65.57
N GLU A 783 21.34 -36.24 64.48
CA GLU A 783 21.91 -36.14 63.14
C GLU A 783 22.97 -35.03 63.07
N ILE A 784 22.65 -33.84 63.59
CA ILE A 784 23.58 -32.69 63.64
C ILE A 784 24.81 -33.03 64.50
N GLY A 785 24.61 -33.60 65.69
CA GLY A 785 25.71 -34.06 66.55
C GLY A 785 26.60 -35.09 65.85
N SER A 786 26.02 -35.98 65.04
CA SER A 786 26.77 -36.98 64.27
C SER A 786 27.58 -36.40 63.09
N ILE A 787 27.22 -35.20 62.61
CA ILE A 787 28.01 -34.40 61.66
C ILE A 787 29.13 -33.67 62.40
N LEU A 788 28.80 -32.98 63.50
CA LEU A 788 29.78 -32.25 64.32
C LEU A 788 30.89 -33.18 64.84
N LEU A 789 30.55 -34.37 65.35
CA LEU A 789 31.54 -35.38 65.76
C LEU A 789 32.44 -35.83 64.60
N LYS A 790 31.90 -36.01 63.39
CA LYS A 790 32.71 -36.33 62.21
C LYS A 790 33.65 -35.18 61.83
N ILE A 791 33.19 -33.93 61.96
CA ILE A 791 34.02 -32.72 61.80
C ILE A 791 35.16 -32.70 62.83
N PHE A 792 34.88 -32.89 64.13
CA PHE A 792 35.90 -32.91 65.18
C PHE A 792 36.97 -34.00 64.92
N HIS A 793 36.56 -35.22 64.57
CA HIS A 793 37.50 -36.30 64.24
C HIS A 793 38.35 -35.98 62.99
N LEU A 794 37.81 -35.28 61.99
CA LEU A 794 38.56 -34.88 60.79
C LEU A 794 39.50 -33.69 61.05
N GLN A 795 39.09 -32.71 61.86
CA GLN A 795 39.96 -31.62 62.34
C GLN A 795 41.18 -32.19 63.09
N ALA A 796 40.97 -33.14 64.00
CA ALA A 796 42.05 -33.78 64.78
C ALA A 796 42.97 -34.67 63.92
N SER A 797 42.46 -35.31 62.86
CA SER A 797 43.27 -36.19 61.99
C SER A 797 43.93 -35.48 60.81
N GLN A 798 43.44 -34.31 60.39
CA GLN A 798 44.03 -33.47 59.33
C GLN A 798 44.78 -32.26 59.89
N GLU A 799 45.13 -32.26 61.18
CA GLU A 799 45.70 -31.12 61.91
C GLU A 799 46.99 -30.56 61.27
N ASN A 800 47.79 -31.39 60.59
CA ASN A 800 48.99 -30.97 59.85
C ASN A 800 48.75 -30.50 58.40
N LYS A 801 47.51 -30.54 57.89
CA LYS A 801 47.15 -30.11 56.52
C LYS A 801 46.37 -28.80 56.47
N MET A 802 45.53 -28.52 57.46
CA MET A 802 44.73 -27.29 57.52
C MET A 802 45.58 -26.07 57.85
N THR A 803 45.30 -24.93 57.20
CA THR A 803 45.93 -23.65 57.58
C THR A 803 45.50 -23.21 58.98
N LEU A 804 46.27 -22.30 59.58
CA LEU A 804 45.99 -21.73 60.90
C LEU A 804 44.67 -20.91 60.90
N VAL A 805 44.33 -20.28 59.76
CA VAL A 805 43.09 -19.53 59.58
C VAL A 805 41.87 -20.46 59.49
N GLU A 806 41.97 -21.55 58.74
CA GLU A 806 40.90 -22.56 58.64
C GLU A 806 40.66 -23.22 60.00
N ARG A 807 41.71 -23.67 60.70
CA ARG A 807 41.57 -24.23 62.06
C ARG A 807 40.87 -23.26 63.02
N HIS A 808 41.23 -21.97 63.00
CA HIS A 808 40.56 -20.99 63.85
C HIS A 808 39.10 -20.75 63.44
N LYS A 809 38.78 -20.70 62.13
CA LYS A 809 37.40 -20.60 61.63
C LYS A 809 36.55 -21.81 62.04
N ILE A 810 37.05 -23.02 61.81
CA ILE A 810 36.37 -24.28 62.13
C ILE A 810 36.12 -24.34 63.64
N GLN A 811 37.15 -24.13 64.47
CA GLN A 811 37.00 -24.14 65.92
C GLN A 811 35.97 -23.10 66.38
N ARG A 812 36.08 -21.84 65.91
CA ARG A 812 35.12 -20.78 66.27
C ARG A 812 33.69 -21.09 65.85
N ALA A 813 33.48 -21.76 64.72
CA ALA A 813 32.17 -22.17 64.27
C ALA A 813 31.62 -23.36 65.08
N LEU A 814 32.46 -24.31 65.46
CA LEU A 814 32.11 -25.40 66.37
C LEU A 814 31.80 -24.90 67.79
N ASP A 815 32.57 -23.94 68.30
CA ASP A 815 32.34 -23.28 69.59
C ASP A 815 31.02 -22.49 69.56
N GLN A 816 30.69 -21.85 68.43
CA GLN A 816 29.39 -21.19 68.27
C GLN A 816 28.24 -22.20 68.17
N LEU A 817 28.40 -23.33 67.45
CA LEU A 817 27.36 -24.35 67.32
C LEU A 817 27.15 -25.16 68.61
N SER A 818 28.20 -25.39 69.42
CA SER A 818 28.08 -26.10 70.70
C SER A 818 27.28 -25.28 71.72
N ASN A 819 27.58 -23.98 71.87
CA ASN A 819 26.83 -23.01 72.67
C ASN A 819 25.39 -22.75 72.16
N LEU A 820 24.99 -23.36 71.04
CA LEU A 820 23.63 -23.32 70.48
C LEU A 820 22.96 -24.70 70.48
N SER A 821 23.65 -25.73 70.97
CA SER A 821 23.16 -27.11 71.14
C SER A 821 22.78 -27.45 72.59
N SER A 822 23.21 -26.62 73.54
CA SER A 822 22.84 -26.57 74.96
C SER A 822 21.60 -25.73 75.20
#